data_AF-A0A556V1Q8-F1
#
_entry.id   AF-A0A556V1Q8-F1
#
_cell.length_a   1.000
_cell.length_b   1.000
_cell.length_c   1.000
_cell.angle_alpha   90.00
_cell.angle_beta   90.00
_cell.angle_gamma   90.00
#
_symmetry.space_group_name_H-M   'P 1'
#
loop_
_entity.id
_entity.type
_entity.pdbx_description
1 polymer ?
#
loop_
_entity_poly.entity_id
_entity_poly.type
_entity_poly.pdbx_seq_one_letter_code
_entity_poly.pdbx_strand_id
1 'polypeptide(L)'
;MNALVALCHFCELHGPRTLFCTEAVHPPSPSPPQPGSAMMPDREAEGERDGEGLTMKANSSDTHKADMCEGCRSLPASHPGFVSVDSETGIRFLSHQHPRQPQLFSMVRQACVRSLSCEVCPGREGPIFFGDEQHGFVFSHTFFIKDSLARGFQRWYSIIVVAMDRIYLINSWPFLLRHLKITIQNLQSTALQRAERIFSPAAFPHQRSGNAARSLTSLTQHSDLWASLHTSFSWLLKACGSRLTEKLLEGAPTEDTLVLIERQTEQEEEMNAEGVDSTAQDSQTTWDRDFLCGDDGKDEEALGPQFKSLRHLRQVLGATEFRQLAWHVLMGNQVIWRGQNCGLIQSAFRMLKALLPVGCVRVVPYSAQYEEAYRCNFLGLSPDVQIPAHVTSSEFMVLVEVLNVEQANAYPAYKEDILSLYQFHISSANTQSTDKGPTLLSKIELALANENLSVEVVSHCLLCLKEEWMNKVKVLFKFTKVDGRGREDTQKVLALLGATGHGEEDNVRLLKFWMTGLSKTYKSHLMNAVRGGERSMNKMCGEMIPLSVYLLVLLLLSVFIVRGSACNEFNRATFNNLQSSIEEEENKGFKQIFPKNYYVQHHFNSSIQCGDPCCVISAAFLLADSWKQLLQHIESIHMKHNFISELILHLNSIWKGSFQETPNPYVFPSVPSSPRSLLTYTSDVLAKWLALNCPVEICVFPTPAPDQQKEQSGTEGATVDEGSKYEKEGERGKRWITVAVNNGDMALSACPTFLLCTVCFLRMLLDIMLKELG
;
A
#
# COMPACT_ATOMS: atom_id res chain seq x y z
N MET A 1 -21.57 -0.84 -5.99
CA MET A 1 -22.07 -1.94 -5.12
C MET A 1 -22.85 -2.91 -5.98
N ASN A 2 -22.40 -4.16 -6.11
CA ASN A 2 -23.20 -5.22 -6.75
C ASN A 2 -24.15 -5.83 -5.72
N ALA A 3 -25.25 -5.12 -5.47
CA ALA A 3 -26.32 -5.57 -4.58
C ALA A 3 -27.68 -5.47 -5.27
N LEU A 4 -28.61 -6.29 -4.81
CA LEU A 4 -29.97 -6.36 -5.31
C LEU A 4 -30.93 -6.14 -4.15
N VAL A 5 -31.88 -5.23 -4.32
CA VAL A 5 -32.94 -4.98 -3.34
C VAL A 5 -34.24 -5.60 -3.85
N ALA A 6 -34.93 -6.38 -3.02
CA ALA A 6 -36.21 -6.98 -3.39
C ALA A 6 -37.25 -6.89 -2.29
N LEU A 7 -38.51 -6.70 -2.70
CA LEU A 7 -39.69 -6.80 -1.86
C LEU A 7 -40.31 -8.19 -2.04
N CYS A 8 -40.50 -8.89 -0.94
CA CYS A 8 -41.06 -10.23 -0.84
C CYS A 8 -42.36 -10.19 -0.04
N HIS A 9 -43.27 -11.13 -0.31
CA HIS A 9 -44.48 -11.32 0.50
C HIS A 9 -44.77 -12.81 0.68
N PHE A 10 -45.44 -13.13 1.78
CA PHE A 10 -45.97 -14.46 2.02
C PHE A 10 -47.42 -14.52 1.52
N CYS A 11 -47.66 -15.29 0.46
CA CYS A 11 -49.00 -15.58 -0.03
C CYS A 11 -49.55 -16.84 0.65
N GLU A 12 -50.76 -16.79 1.18
CA GLU A 12 -51.41 -17.99 1.74
C GLU A 12 -51.69 -19.07 0.70
N LEU A 13 -51.83 -18.69 -0.59
CA LEU A 13 -52.08 -19.62 -1.69
C LEU A 13 -50.78 -20.18 -2.31
N HIS A 14 -49.76 -19.32 -2.44
CA HIS A 14 -48.56 -19.63 -3.25
C HIS A 14 -47.25 -19.66 -2.46
N GLY A 15 -47.31 -19.47 -1.14
CA GLY A 15 -46.16 -19.37 -0.25
C GLY A 15 -45.36 -18.06 -0.42
N PRO A 16 -44.08 -18.04 -0.01
CA PRO A 16 -43.18 -16.90 -0.21
C PRO A 16 -43.07 -16.56 -1.69
N ARG A 17 -43.16 -15.29 -2.06
CA ARG A 17 -43.04 -14.80 -3.44
C ARG A 17 -42.39 -13.41 -3.50
N THR A 18 -41.48 -13.24 -4.45
CA THR A 18 -40.88 -11.95 -4.78
C THR A 18 -41.86 -11.11 -5.60
N LEU A 19 -42.11 -9.87 -5.17
CA LEU A 19 -42.99 -8.94 -5.84
C LEU A 19 -42.23 -7.95 -6.71
N PHE A 20 -41.10 -7.44 -6.24
CA PHE A 20 -40.39 -6.38 -6.95
C PHE A 20 -38.90 -6.43 -6.61
N CYS A 21 -38.03 -6.42 -7.60
CA CYS A 21 -36.58 -6.39 -7.42
C CYS A 21 -35.99 -5.20 -8.17
N THR A 22 -34.92 -4.62 -7.63
CA THR A 22 -34.12 -3.55 -8.24
C THR A 22 -32.66 -3.96 -8.22
N GLU A 23 -32.03 -3.95 -9.39
CA GLU A 23 -30.62 -4.29 -9.59
C GLU A 23 -29.85 -3.09 -10.15
N ALA A 24 -28.59 -2.94 -9.74
CA ALA A 24 -27.67 -1.94 -10.28
C ALA A 24 -26.76 -2.58 -11.35
N VAL A 25 -26.86 -2.10 -12.58
CA VAL A 25 -26.03 -2.53 -13.71
C VAL A 25 -24.99 -1.46 -14.00
N HIS A 26 -23.72 -1.84 -13.86
CA HIS A 26 -22.59 -0.95 -14.11
C HIS A 26 -22.22 -0.98 -15.60
N PRO A 27 -21.78 0.14 -16.19
CA PRO A 27 -21.23 0.13 -17.54
C PRO A 27 -20.00 -0.80 -17.59
N PRO A 28 -19.73 -1.47 -18.73
CA PRO A 28 -18.51 -2.24 -18.88
C PRO A 28 -17.31 -1.32 -18.63
N SER A 29 -16.42 -1.71 -17.73
CA SER A 29 -15.18 -0.97 -17.48
C SER A 29 -14.40 -0.83 -18.79
N PRO A 30 -13.76 0.33 -19.08
CA PRO A 30 -12.81 0.40 -20.18
C PRO A 30 -11.69 -0.61 -19.89
N SER A 31 -11.63 -1.68 -20.66
CA SER A 31 -10.50 -2.59 -20.64
C SER A 31 -9.25 -1.83 -21.11
N PRO A 32 -8.07 -2.05 -20.51
CA PRO A 32 -6.84 -1.50 -21.05
C PRO A 32 -6.70 -1.92 -22.52
N PRO A 33 -6.24 -1.02 -23.41
CA PRO A 33 -6.09 -1.35 -24.83
C PRO A 33 -5.16 -2.56 -24.96
N GLN A 34 -5.70 -3.67 -25.45
CA GLN A 34 -4.87 -4.78 -25.90
C GLN A 34 -4.22 -4.36 -27.22
N PRO A 35 -2.88 -4.41 -27.34
CA PRO A 35 -2.22 -4.15 -28.60
C PRO A 35 -2.53 -5.32 -29.55
N GLY A 36 -3.20 -5.04 -30.68
CA GLY A 36 -3.25 -6.00 -31.79
C GLY A 36 -4.58 -6.25 -32.51
N SER A 37 -5.54 -5.33 -32.50
CA SER A 37 -6.65 -5.40 -33.48
C SER A 37 -6.69 -4.12 -34.32
N ALA A 38 -6.32 -4.26 -35.59
CA ALA A 38 -6.27 -3.19 -36.57
C ALA A 38 -7.66 -2.57 -36.79
N MET A 39 -7.76 -1.25 -36.62
CA MET A 39 -8.89 -0.46 -37.10
C MET A 39 -8.79 -0.31 -38.62
N MET A 40 -9.91 -0.55 -39.31
CA MET A 40 -10.16 -0.05 -40.66
C MET A 40 -11.08 1.19 -40.55
N PRO A 41 -10.95 2.17 -41.45
CA PRO A 41 -11.50 3.51 -41.24
C PRO A 41 -12.99 3.65 -41.59
N ASP A 42 -13.59 4.64 -40.94
CA ASP A 42 -14.94 5.16 -41.10
C ASP A 42 -15.37 5.39 -42.55
N ARG A 43 -16.62 5.02 -42.84
CA ARG A 43 -17.40 5.58 -43.95
C ARG A 43 -18.68 6.14 -43.38
N GLU A 44 -18.79 7.46 -43.43
CA GLU A 44 -20.00 8.24 -43.20
C GLU A 44 -21.14 7.75 -44.11
N ALA A 45 -22.31 7.52 -43.51
CA ALA A 45 -23.58 7.47 -44.21
C ALA A 45 -24.63 8.17 -43.35
N GLU A 46 -24.96 9.40 -43.75
CA GLU A 46 -26.09 10.15 -43.25
C GLU A 46 -27.41 9.46 -43.61
N GLY A 47 -28.36 9.47 -42.67
CA GLY A 47 -29.79 9.50 -42.97
C GLY A 47 -30.55 8.17 -42.97
N GLU A 48 -30.93 7.68 -41.79
CA GLU A 48 -32.19 6.94 -41.63
C GLU A 48 -32.84 7.31 -40.28
N ARG A 49 -33.93 8.08 -40.38
CA ARG A 49 -34.96 8.09 -39.34
C ARG A 49 -35.59 6.71 -39.40
N ASP A 50 -35.36 5.88 -38.40
CA ASP A 50 -36.36 4.93 -37.96
C ASP A 50 -36.22 4.63 -36.48
N GLY A 51 -37.32 4.88 -35.77
CA GLY A 51 -37.52 4.41 -34.41
C GLY A 51 -37.71 2.91 -34.41
N GLU A 52 -36.61 2.16 -34.42
CA GLU A 52 -36.58 0.76 -33.99
C GLU A 52 -36.10 0.75 -32.53
N GLY A 53 -37.01 0.84 -31.56
CA GLY A 53 -37.81 -0.32 -31.24
C GLY A 53 -37.04 -1.25 -30.31
N LEU A 54 -36.60 -0.76 -29.13
CA LEU A 54 -36.49 -1.60 -27.92
C LEU A 54 -37.90 -2.03 -27.49
N THR A 55 -38.61 -2.67 -28.40
CA THR A 55 -39.80 -3.44 -28.11
C THR A 55 -39.32 -4.68 -27.40
N MET A 56 -39.61 -4.71 -26.11
CA MET A 56 -39.39 -5.85 -25.24
C MET A 56 -40.12 -7.06 -25.82
N LYS A 57 -39.42 -7.92 -26.57
CA LYS A 57 -39.94 -9.26 -26.88
C LYS A 57 -39.91 -10.07 -25.60
N ALA A 58 -41.10 -10.22 -25.01
CA ALA A 58 -41.34 -11.21 -23.98
C ALA A 58 -41.11 -12.59 -24.60
N ASN A 59 -40.01 -13.27 -24.24
CA ASN A 59 -39.93 -14.71 -24.44
C ASN A 59 -41.00 -15.35 -23.56
N SER A 60 -42.08 -15.80 -24.19
CA SER A 60 -43.15 -16.56 -23.58
C SER A 60 -42.73 -18.01 -23.40
N SER A 61 -42.47 -18.41 -22.15
CA SER A 61 -42.79 -19.76 -21.70
C SER A 61 -44.24 -19.76 -21.23
N ASP A 62 -45.14 -20.13 -22.14
CA ASP A 62 -46.61 -20.00 -22.01
C ASP A 62 -47.29 -21.03 -21.08
N THR A 63 -46.59 -21.62 -20.12
CA THR A 63 -47.17 -22.67 -19.26
C THR A 63 -47.29 -22.34 -17.76
N HIS A 64 -46.83 -21.17 -17.29
CA HIS A 64 -46.93 -20.81 -15.85
C HIS A 64 -47.58 -19.45 -15.54
N LYS A 65 -48.01 -18.66 -16.54
CA LYS A 65 -48.54 -17.31 -16.32
C LYS A 65 -50.02 -17.26 -15.88
N ALA A 66 -50.77 -18.36 -16.03
CA ALA A 66 -52.23 -18.37 -15.83
C ALA A 66 -52.69 -18.55 -14.37
N ASP A 67 -51.80 -18.93 -13.44
CA ASP A 67 -52.18 -19.34 -12.07
C ASP A 67 -51.78 -18.35 -10.95
N MET A 68 -51.30 -17.14 -11.26
CA MET A 68 -50.89 -16.19 -10.22
C MET A 68 -52.05 -15.33 -9.71
N CYS A 69 -52.27 -15.32 -8.39
CA CYS A 69 -53.27 -14.46 -7.77
C CYS A 69 -52.86 -12.98 -7.82
N GLU A 70 -53.84 -12.07 -7.71
CA GLU A 70 -53.62 -10.61 -7.76
C GLU A 70 -52.63 -10.12 -6.70
N GLY A 71 -52.57 -10.76 -5.54
CA GLY A 71 -51.62 -10.46 -4.47
C GLY A 71 -50.17 -10.78 -4.81
N CYS A 72 -49.94 -11.75 -5.70
CA CYS A 72 -48.60 -12.16 -6.13
C CYS A 72 -48.09 -11.39 -7.35
N ARG A 73 -48.89 -10.50 -7.94
CA ARG A 73 -48.54 -9.76 -9.16
C ARG A 73 -48.27 -8.31 -8.82
N SER A 74 -47.09 -7.82 -9.18
CA SER A 74 -46.72 -6.41 -8.98
C SER A 74 -47.04 -5.56 -10.19
N LEU A 75 -46.50 -5.93 -11.35
CA LEU A 75 -46.63 -5.20 -12.60
C LEU A 75 -47.56 -5.93 -13.59
N PRO A 76 -48.28 -5.21 -14.47
CA PRO A 76 -48.97 -5.84 -15.59
C PRO A 76 -48.00 -6.61 -16.49
N ALA A 77 -48.42 -7.73 -17.09
CA ALA A 77 -47.59 -8.54 -17.98
C ALA A 77 -47.09 -7.77 -19.23
N SER A 78 -47.76 -6.67 -19.58
CA SER A 78 -47.39 -5.76 -20.66
C SER A 78 -46.39 -4.67 -20.23
N HIS A 79 -46.09 -4.54 -18.93
CA HIS A 79 -45.25 -3.45 -18.44
C HIS A 79 -43.76 -3.84 -18.46
N PRO A 80 -42.89 -3.06 -19.12
CA PRO A 80 -41.47 -3.41 -19.33
C PRO A 80 -40.60 -3.38 -18.06
N GLY A 81 -41.09 -2.76 -16.98
CA GLY A 81 -40.33 -2.45 -15.77
C GLY A 81 -39.84 -1.00 -15.75
N PHE A 82 -39.16 -0.61 -14.68
CA PHE A 82 -38.62 0.74 -14.51
C PHE A 82 -37.11 0.77 -14.75
N VAL A 83 -36.62 1.84 -15.34
CA VAL A 83 -35.20 2.09 -15.56
C VAL A 83 -34.89 3.52 -15.17
N SER A 84 -33.90 3.71 -14.29
CA SER A 84 -33.29 5.02 -14.03
C SER A 84 -31.78 4.93 -14.29
N VAL A 85 -31.20 6.04 -14.74
CA VAL A 85 -29.78 6.13 -15.07
C VAL A 85 -29.18 7.27 -14.26
N ASP A 86 -28.09 6.98 -13.56
CA ASP A 86 -27.30 7.99 -12.87
C ASP A 86 -26.33 8.65 -13.86
N SER A 87 -26.49 9.94 -14.11
CA SER A 87 -25.69 10.69 -15.10
C SER A 87 -24.23 10.84 -14.69
N GLU A 88 -23.93 10.82 -13.39
CA GLU A 88 -22.56 11.01 -12.86
C GLU A 88 -21.72 9.74 -12.98
N THR A 89 -22.33 8.58 -12.71
CA THR A 89 -21.63 7.29 -12.64
C THR A 89 -21.90 6.39 -13.84
N GLY A 90 -22.88 6.74 -14.68
CA GLY A 90 -23.35 5.90 -15.78
C GLY A 90 -24.09 4.62 -15.35
N ILE A 91 -24.32 4.43 -14.04
CA ILE A 91 -24.96 3.22 -13.49
C ILE A 91 -26.46 3.24 -13.82
N ARG A 92 -26.98 2.09 -14.26
CA ARG A 92 -28.40 1.90 -14.59
C ARG A 92 -29.08 1.07 -13.51
N PHE A 93 -30.15 1.58 -12.92
CA PHE A 93 -30.98 0.84 -11.98
C PHE A 93 -32.20 0.28 -12.70
N LEU A 94 -32.31 -1.04 -12.72
CA LEU A 94 -33.39 -1.76 -13.39
C LEU A 94 -34.32 -2.35 -12.34
N SER A 95 -35.62 -2.09 -12.45
CA SER A 95 -36.61 -2.73 -11.58
C SER A 95 -37.65 -3.54 -12.35
N HIS A 96 -37.86 -4.76 -11.90
CA HIS A 96 -38.82 -5.69 -12.48
C HIS A 96 -39.43 -6.58 -11.37
N GLN A 97 -40.40 -7.45 -11.70
CA GLN A 97 -40.95 -8.38 -10.71
C GLN A 97 -39.91 -9.44 -10.30
N HIS A 98 -39.13 -9.92 -11.26
CA HIS A 98 -38.10 -10.94 -11.10
C HIS A 98 -36.83 -10.52 -11.85
N PRO A 99 -35.63 -10.88 -11.34
CA PRO A 99 -34.38 -10.62 -12.07
C PRO A 99 -34.39 -11.33 -13.42
N ARG A 100 -33.77 -10.72 -14.44
CA ARG A 100 -33.72 -11.31 -15.80
C ARG A 100 -32.76 -12.50 -15.89
N GLN A 101 -31.67 -12.44 -15.13
CA GLN A 101 -30.66 -13.49 -15.15
C GLN A 101 -31.09 -14.68 -14.28
N PRO A 102 -31.09 -15.93 -14.81
CA PRO A 102 -31.55 -17.10 -14.06
C PRO A 102 -30.78 -17.36 -12.75
N GLN A 103 -29.48 -17.07 -12.73
CA GLN A 103 -28.65 -17.20 -11.53
C GLN A 103 -29.10 -16.22 -10.43
N LEU A 104 -29.30 -14.94 -10.76
CA LEU A 104 -29.84 -13.94 -9.84
C LEU A 104 -31.24 -14.31 -9.37
N PHE A 105 -32.09 -14.82 -10.28
CA PHE A 105 -33.42 -15.29 -9.92
C PHE A 105 -33.38 -16.40 -8.86
N SER A 106 -32.51 -17.41 -9.02
CA SER A 106 -32.34 -18.48 -8.05
C SER A 106 -31.92 -17.97 -6.66
N MET A 107 -30.93 -17.06 -6.62
CA MET A 107 -30.46 -16.46 -5.36
C MET A 107 -31.55 -15.64 -4.66
N VAL A 108 -32.24 -14.77 -5.39
CA VAL A 108 -33.33 -13.96 -4.84
C VAL A 108 -34.49 -14.84 -4.40
N ARG A 109 -34.80 -15.90 -5.15
CA ARG A 109 -35.84 -16.87 -4.79
C ARG A 109 -35.51 -17.57 -3.47
N GLN A 110 -34.28 -18.03 -3.31
CA GLN A 110 -33.83 -18.72 -2.10
C GLN A 110 -33.79 -17.76 -0.90
N ALA A 111 -33.27 -16.54 -1.09
CA ALA A 111 -33.28 -15.48 -0.07
C ALA A 111 -34.71 -15.16 0.39
N CYS A 112 -35.67 -15.07 -0.54
CA CYS A 112 -37.09 -14.84 -0.25
C CYS A 112 -37.70 -15.98 0.59
N VAL A 113 -37.43 -17.24 0.24
CA VAL A 113 -37.96 -18.41 0.97
C VAL A 113 -37.38 -18.44 2.38
N ARG A 114 -36.06 -18.28 2.52
CA ARG A 114 -35.40 -18.27 3.84
C ARG A 114 -35.92 -17.13 4.72
N SER A 115 -36.00 -15.92 4.18
CA SER A 115 -36.46 -14.71 4.88
C SER A 115 -37.87 -14.85 5.47
N LEU A 116 -38.79 -15.48 4.75
CA LEU A 116 -40.21 -15.56 5.14
C LEU A 116 -40.63 -16.91 5.75
N SER A 117 -39.80 -17.96 5.67
CA SER A 117 -40.18 -19.31 6.13
C SER A 117 -39.19 -20.00 7.07
N CYS A 118 -37.91 -19.61 7.06
CA CYS A 118 -36.89 -20.27 7.87
C CYS A 118 -36.40 -19.38 9.03
N GLU A 119 -36.13 -18.12 8.74
CA GLU A 119 -35.54 -17.19 9.69
C GLU A 119 -36.63 -16.56 10.57
N VAL A 120 -36.43 -16.55 11.90
CA VAL A 120 -37.43 -16.06 12.86
C VAL A 120 -36.83 -14.95 13.71
N CYS A 121 -37.49 -13.79 13.75
CA CYS A 121 -37.18 -12.73 14.70
C CYS A 121 -38.18 -12.71 15.87
N PRO A 122 -37.74 -12.33 17.09
CA PRO A 122 -38.66 -12.06 18.21
C PRO A 122 -39.68 -10.99 17.81
N GLY A 123 -40.98 -11.28 17.97
CA GLY A 123 -42.06 -10.38 17.54
C GLY A 123 -42.45 -10.46 16.07
N ARG A 124 -41.76 -11.29 15.25
CA ARG A 124 -42.00 -11.52 13.81
C ARG A 124 -41.91 -10.29 12.89
N GLU A 125 -41.47 -9.15 13.43
CA GLU A 125 -41.11 -7.94 12.68
C GLU A 125 -39.71 -7.48 13.11
N GLY A 126 -38.83 -7.25 12.14
CA GLY A 126 -37.48 -6.79 12.42
C GLY A 126 -36.42 -7.21 11.39
N PRO A 127 -35.20 -6.68 11.55
CA PRO A 127 -34.07 -6.98 10.68
C PRO A 127 -33.38 -8.29 11.07
N ILE A 128 -32.95 -9.06 10.07
CA ILE A 128 -32.26 -10.34 10.18
C ILE A 128 -31.12 -10.36 9.15
N PHE A 129 -29.96 -10.85 9.54
CA PHE A 129 -28.85 -11.13 8.65
C PHE A 129 -28.67 -12.64 8.51
N PHE A 130 -28.55 -13.14 7.28
CA PHE A 130 -28.23 -14.55 7.02
C PHE A 130 -27.64 -14.70 5.62
N GLY A 131 -27.05 -15.85 5.31
CA GLY A 131 -26.57 -16.17 3.97
C GLY A 131 -25.30 -17.00 4.00
N ASP A 132 -24.81 -17.33 2.81
CA ASP A 132 -23.62 -18.15 2.59
C ASP A 132 -22.88 -17.66 1.32
N GLU A 133 -21.68 -18.20 1.10
CA GLU A 133 -20.85 -17.81 -0.05
C GLU A 133 -21.42 -18.28 -1.40
N GLN A 134 -22.31 -19.28 -1.42
CA GLN A 134 -22.85 -19.86 -2.66
C GLN A 134 -24.08 -19.11 -3.17
N HIS A 135 -24.93 -18.63 -2.27
CA HIS A 135 -26.21 -17.96 -2.57
C HIS A 135 -26.19 -16.47 -2.25
N GLY A 136 -25.08 -15.97 -1.69
CA GLY A 136 -24.90 -14.60 -1.25
C GLY A 136 -25.40 -14.34 0.17
N PHE A 137 -25.00 -13.18 0.71
CA PHE A 137 -25.39 -12.68 2.02
C PHE A 137 -26.62 -11.78 1.89
N VAL A 138 -27.54 -11.90 2.84
CA VAL A 138 -28.85 -11.28 2.82
C VAL A 138 -29.09 -10.49 4.10
N PHE A 139 -29.39 -9.21 3.93
CA PHE A 139 -30.01 -8.38 4.94
C PHE A 139 -31.52 -8.39 4.67
N SER A 140 -32.33 -8.83 5.63
CA SER A 140 -33.76 -8.99 5.49
C SER A 140 -34.48 -8.20 6.57
N HIS A 141 -35.47 -7.38 6.22
CA HIS A 141 -36.34 -6.71 7.17
C HIS A 141 -37.78 -7.14 6.97
N THR A 142 -38.27 -7.98 7.88
CA THR A 142 -39.64 -8.50 7.86
C THR A 142 -40.59 -7.53 8.57
N PHE A 143 -41.81 -7.36 8.06
CA PHE A 143 -42.81 -6.44 8.61
C PHE A 143 -44.23 -6.85 8.23
N PHE A 144 -45.21 -6.32 8.96
CA PHE A 144 -46.63 -6.56 8.70
C PHE A 144 -47.33 -5.34 8.09
N ILE A 145 -48.27 -5.60 7.19
CA ILE A 145 -49.22 -4.61 6.68
C ILE A 145 -50.63 -5.05 7.09
N LYS A 146 -51.42 -4.14 7.68
CA LYS A 146 -52.80 -4.45 8.08
C LYS A 146 -53.69 -4.66 6.86
N ASP A 147 -54.51 -5.71 6.89
CA ASP A 147 -55.46 -6.05 5.83
C ASP A 147 -56.75 -6.59 6.47
N SER A 148 -57.86 -5.87 6.28
CA SER A 148 -59.18 -6.22 6.84
C SER A 148 -59.76 -7.56 6.36
N LEU A 149 -59.31 -8.07 5.21
CA LEU A 149 -59.79 -9.32 4.60
C LEU A 149 -58.80 -10.49 4.77
N ALA A 150 -57.59 -10.23 5.26
CA ALA A 150 -56.58 -11.27 5.48
C ALA A 150 -56.80 -11.97 6.83
N ARG A 151 -56.33 -13.23 6.92
CA ARG A 151 -56.36 -13.99 8.17
C ARG A 151 -55.50 -13.29 9.22
N GLY A 152 -56.06 -13.06 10.40
CA GLY A 152 -55.37 -12.33 11.48
C GLY A 152 -55.22 -10.83 11.22
N PHE A 153 -55.97 -10.27 10.26
CA PHE A 153 -56.01 -8.85 9.91
C PHE A 153 -54.67 -8.26 9.45
N GLN A 154 -53.72 -9.09 9.02
CA GLN A 154 -52.37 -8.66 8.64
C GLN A 154 -51.78 -9.55 7.55
N ARG A 155 -50.87 -8.98 6.75
CA ARG A 155 -50.08 -9.67 5.75
C ARG A 155 -48.60 -9.52 6.02
N TRP A 156 -47.86 -10.58 5.73
CA TRP A 156 -46.43 -10.64 5.98
C TRP A 156 -45.63 -10.26 4.73
N TYR A 157 -44.79 -9.24 4.87
CA TYR A 157 -43.88 -8.75 3.85
C TYR A 157 -42.44 -8.74 4.38
N SER A 158 -41.48 -8.70 3.46
CA SER A 158 -40.07 -8.49 3.80
C SER A 158 -39.36 -7.71 2.71
N ILE A 159 -38.51 -6.74 3.07
CA ILE A 159 -37.55 -6.15 2.15
C ILE A 159 -36.21 -6.81 2.39
N ILE A 160 -35.65 -7.42 1.34
CA ILE A 160 -34.36 -8.08 1.35
C ILE A 160 -33.34 -7.30 0.52
N VAL A 161 -32.09 -7.26 0.96
CA VAL A 161 -30.93 -6.75 0.24
C VAL A 161 -29.93 -7.89 0.15
N VAL A 162 -29.64 -8.33 -1.07
CA VAL A 162 -28.72 -9.44 -1.36
C VAL A 162 -27.42 -8.88 -1.92
N ALA A 163 -26.29 -9.26 -1.34
CA ALA A 163 -24.95 -8.89 -1.78
C ALA A 163 -23.98 -10.07 -1.60
N MET A 164 -22.94 -10.13 -2.42
CA MET A 164 -21.91 -11.18 -2.30
C MET A 164 -20.89 -10.88 -1.19
N ASP A 165 -20.70 -9.61 -0.84
CA ASP A 165 -19.75 -9.22 0.21
C ASP A 165 -20.43 -9.16 1.58
N ARG A 166 -20.07 -10.12 2.43
CA ARG A 166 -20.53 -10.22 3.83
C ARG A 166 -20.17 -8.98 4.65
N ILE A 167 -18.91 -8.57 4.59
CA ILE A 167 -18.38 -7.52 5.48
C ILE A 167 -18.97 -6.17 5.09
N TYR A 168 -19.07 -5.90 3.79
CA TYR A 168 -19.70 -4.70 3.28
C TYR A 168 -21.17 -4.59 3.70
N LEU A 169 -21.93 -5.69 3.66
CA LEU A 169 -23.34 -5.70 4.05
C LEU A 169 -23.53 -5.49 5.56
N ILE A 170 -22.67 -6.10 6.39
CA ILE A 170 -22.66 -5.92 7.86
C ILE A 170 -22.29 -4.48 8.23
N ASN A 171 -21.24 -3.91 7.62
CA ASN A 171 -20.87 -2.51 7.84
C ASN A 171 -21.95 -1.54 7.32
N SER A 172 -22.80 -2.00 6.40
CA SER A 172 -23.96 -1.26 5.89
C SER A 172 -25.23 -1.42 6.73
N TRP A 173 -25.22 -2.28 7.74
CA TRP A 173 -26.37 -2.59 8.59
C TRP A 173 -27.10 -1.36 9.16
N PRO A 174 -26.46 -0.42 9.90
CA PRO A 174 -27.17 0.70 10.51
C PRO A 174 -27.78 1.65 9.46
N PHE A 175 -27.09 1.81 8.32
CA PHE A 175 -27.57 2.62 7.20
C PHE A 175 -28.79 1.98 6.53
N LEU A 176 -28.69 0.71 6.13
CA LEU A 176 -29.78 -0.04 5.51
C LEU A 176 -31.00 -0.09 6.43
N LEU A 177 -30.80 -0.38 7.71
CA LEU A 177 -31.89 -0.44 8.69
C LEU A 177 -32.66 0.87 8.80
N ARG A 178 -31.97 2.01 8.85
CA ARG A 178 -32.61 3.33 8.94
C ARG A 178 -33.49 3.61 7.72
N HIS A 179 -32.96 3.39 6.52
CA HIS A 179 -33.68 3.73 5.28
C HIS A 179 -34.79 2.73 4.92
N LEU A 180 -34.59 1.45 5.23
CA LEU A 180 -35.64 0.45 5.07
C LEU A 180 -36.80 0.70 6.04
N LYS A 181 -36.53 1.08 7.30
CA LYS A 181 -37.58 1.46 8.25
C LYS A 181 -38.45 2.61 7.74
N ILE A 182 -37.85 3.65 7.13
CA ILE A 182 -38.61 4.76 6.55
C ILE A 182 -39.54 4.26 5.43
N THR A 183 -39.01 3.42 4.53
CA THR A 183 -39.80 2.83 3.42
C THR A 183 -40.95 1.99 3.97
N ILE A 184 -40.70 1.18 5.00
CA ILE A 184 -41.70 0.34 5.65
C ILE A 184 -42.78 1.17 6.35
N GLN A 185 -42.40 2.20 7.09
CA GLN A 185 -43.33 3.10 7.77
C GLN A 185 -44.25 3.84 6.78
N ASN A 186 -43.72 4.23 5.62
CA ASN A 186 -44.52 4.82 4.55
C ASN A 186 -45.56 3.83 3.99
N LEU A 187 -45.17 2.56 3.78
CA LEU A 187 -46.09 1.50 3.36
C LEU A 187 -47.17 1.21 4.41
N GLN A 188 -46.77 1.09 5.69
CA GLN A 188 -47.67 0.78 6.80
C GLN A 188 -48.67 1.90 7.08
N SER A 189 -48.22 3.16 7.10
CA SER A 189 -49.07 4.33 7.35
C SER A 189 -50.14 4.50 6.26
N THR A 190 -49.76 4.33 4.99
CA THR A 190 -50.69 4.42 3.85
C THR A 190 -51.75 3.31 3.92
N ALA A 191 -51.37 2.09 4.28
CA ALA A 191 -52.31 0.98 4.45
C ALA A 191 -53.22 1.13 5.68
N LEU A 192 -52.70 1.70 6.78
CA LEU A 192 -53.44 1.91 8.03
C LEU A 192 -54.60 2.90 7.85
N GLN A 193 -54.36 4.03 7.18
CA GLN A 193 -55.40 5.03 6.88
C GLN A 193 -56.61 4.42 6.15
N ARG A 194 -56.36 3.43 5.28
CA ARG A 194 -57.43 2.70 4.59
C ARG A 194 -58.15 1.73 5.51
N ALA A 195 -57.42 0.97 6.32
CA ALA A 195 -58.01 0.02 7.26
C ALA A 195 -59.03 0.73 8.18
N GLU A 196 -58.66 1.87 8.77
CA GLU A 196 -59.53 2.65 9.66
C GLU A 196 -60.82 3.13 9.00
N ARG A 197 -60.79 3.52 7.71
CA ARG A 197 -62.00 3.88 6.95
C ARG A 197 -62.95 2.70 6.73
N ILE A 198 -62.42 1.47 6.64
CA ILE A 198 -63.20 0.25 6.44
C ILE A 198 -63.72 -0.33 7.77
N PHE A 199 -63.01 -0.10 8.88
CA PHE A 199 -63.38 -0.55 10.24
C PHE A 199 -64.49 0.32 10.91
N SER A 200 -65.18 1.19 10.17
CA SER A 200 -66.32 1.96 10.70
C SER A 200 -67.54 1.03 10.98
N PRO A 201 -68.26 1.17 12.11
CA PRO A 201 -69.19 0.13 12.61
C PRO A 201 -70.46 -0.13 11.78
N ALA A 202 -70.68 0.58 10.67
CA ALA A 202 -71.90 0.52 9.89
C ALA A 202 -71.87 -0.48 8.72
N ALA A 203 -70.76 -1.18 8.48
CA ALA A 203 -70.62 -2.09 7.34
C ALA A 203 -70.05 -3.44 7.77
N PHE A 204 -70.86 -4.24 8.49
CA PHE A 204 -70.68 -5.69 8.51
C PHE A 204 -71.75 -6.39 7.65
N PRO A 205 -71.60 -6.46 6.32
CA PRO A 205 -72.24 -7.54 5.58
C PRO A 205 -71.48 -8.85 5.85
N HIS A 206 -72.23 -9.89 6.17
CA HIS A 206 -71.81 -11.29 6.15
C HIS A 206 -71.28 -11.69 4.77
N GLN A 207 -70.03 -11.36 4.44
CA GLN A 207 -69.41 -11.82 3.21
C GLN A 207 -68.02 -12.39 3.51
N ARG A 208 -68.00 -13.62 4.04
CA ARG A 208 -66.80 -14.48 4.12
C ARG A 208 -66.38 -15.05 2.75
N SER A 209 -66.68 -14.33 1.67
CA SER A 209 -66.31 -14.68 0.30
C SER A 209 -65.79 -13.42 -0.41
N GLY A 210 -64.73 -12.86 0.16
CA GLY A 210 -63.92 -11.81 -0.48
C GLY A 210 -62.58 -12.39 -0.87
N ASN A 211 -62.04 -12.00 -2.02
CA ASN A 211 -60.78 -12.51 -2.54
C ASN A 211 -59.63 -12.17 -1.57
N ALA A 212 -59.10 -13.16 -0.85
CA ALA A 212 -58.11 -12.97 0.21
C ALA A 212 -56.73 -12.51 -0.32
N ALA A 213 -56.53 -12.48 -1.63
CA ALA A 213 -55.26 -12.17 -2.29
C ALA A 213 -55.30 -10.81 -3.03
N ARG A 214 -55.58 -9.70 -2.34
CA ARG A 214 -55.50 -8.33 -2.89
C ARG A 214 -54.07 -7.93 -3.24
N SER A 215 -53.88 -7.15 -4.29
CA SER A 215 -52.57 -6.57 -4.64
C SER A 215 -52.11 -5.53 -3.61
N LEU A 216 -50.80 -5.30 -3.53
CA LEU A 216 -50.24 -4.27 -2.65
C LEU A 216 -50.74 -2.85 -3.04
N THR A 217 -50.91 -2.57 -4.33
CA THR A 217 -51.49 -1.31 -4.83
C THR A 217 -52.93 -1.13 -4.36
N SER A 218 -53.72 -2.21 -4.31
CA SER A 218 -55.06 -2.16 -3.72
C SER A 218 -55.03 -1.97 -2.20
N LEU A 219 -53.98 -2.39 -1.49
CA LEU A 219 -53.91 -2.18 -0.03
C LEU A 219 -53.57 -0.72 0.30
N THR A 220 -52.73 -0.07 -0.50
CA THR A 220 -52.23 1.28 -0.24
C THR A 220 -52.98 2.39 -0.99
N GLN A 221 -53.79 2.10 -2.02
CA GLN A 221 -54.41 3.12 -2.91
C GLN A 221 -53.42 4.08 -3.58
N HIS A 222 -52.14 3.74 -3.60
CA HIS A 222 -51.12 4.56 -4.21
C HIS A 222 -50.99 4.18 -5.69
N SER A 223 -51.42 5.04 -6.60
CA SER A 223 -51.41 4.81 -8.06
C SER A 223 -50.00 4.45 -8.56
N ASP A 224 -49.00 5.16 -8.05
CA ASP A 224 -47.61 5.07 -8.52
C ASP A 224 -46.69 4.38 -7.52
N LEU A 225 -47.23 3.41 -6.76
CA LEU A 225 -46.49 2.72 -5.70
C LEU A 225 -45.16 2.13 -6.19
N TRP A 226 -45.21 1.42 -7.33
CA TRP A 226 -44.04 0.73 -7.88
C TRP A 226 -42.99 1.70 -8.42
N ALA A 227 -43.40 2.85 -8.95
CA ALA A 227 -42.48 3.91 -9.35
C ALA A 227 -41.82 4.56 -8.12
N SER A 228 -42.59 4.81 -7.06
CA SER A 228 -42.03 5.31 -5.79
C SER A 228 -41.04 4.32 -5.17
N LEU A 229 -41.35 3.02 -5.20
CA LEU A 229 -40.45 1.97 -4.72
C LEU A 229 -39.20 1.84 -5.59
N HIS A 230 -39.32 1.95 -6.92
CA HIS A 230 -38.18 2.03 -7.82
C HIS A 230 -37.24 3.17 -7.41
N THR A 231 -37.77 4.38 -7.22
CA THR A 231 -36.97 5.55 -6.83
C THR A 231 -36.31 5.33 -5.47
N SER A 232 -37.04 4.80 -4.49
CA SER A 232 -36.48 4.52 -3.15
C SER A 232 -35.39 3.45 -3.17
N PHE A 233 -35.57 2.35 -3.93
CA PHE A 233 -34.57 1.28 -4.03
C PHE A 233 -33.35 1.70 -4.85
N SER A 234 -33.54 2.45 -5.92
CA SER A 234 -32.44 2.99 -6.73
C SER A 234 -31.61 3.99 -5.92
N TRP A 235 -32.28 4.89 -5.18
CA TRP A 235 -31.60 5.80 -4.26
C TRP A 235 -30.86 5.04 -3.15
N LEU A 236 -31.46 4.01 -2.56
CA LEU A 236 -30.82 3.19 -1.53
C LEU A 236 -29.55 2.53 -2.06
N LEU A 237 -29.59 1.96 -3.28
CA LEU A 237 -28.43 1.34 -3.92
C LEU A 237 -27.34 2.37 -4.24
N LYS A 238 -27.69 3.54 -4.80
CA LYS A 238 -26.75 4.64 -5.07
C LYS A 238 -26.08 5.11 -3.79
N ALA A 239 -26.87 5.48 -2.78
CA ALA A 239 -26.39 6.03 -1.52
C ALA A 239 -25.59 5.01 -0.69
N CYS A 240 -25.95 3.73 -0.74
CA CYS A 240 -25.16 2.67 -0.10
C CYS A 240 -23.80 2.52 -0.80
N GLY A 241 -23.81 2.49 -2.14
CA GLY A 241 -22.62 2.38 -2.98
C GLY A 241 -21.62 3.53 -2.78
N SER A 242 -22.09 4.77 -2.65
CA SER A 242 -21.25 5.95 -2.49
C SER A 242 -20.79 6.21 -1.05
N ARG A 243 -21.21 5.40 -0.07
CA ARG A 243 -20.97 5.67 1.36
C ARG A 243 -19.53 5.36 1.79
N LEU A 244 -18.94 4.32 1.24
CA LEU A 244 -17.58 3.89 1.53
C LEU A 244 -16.77 4.08 0.27
N THR A 245 -15.93 5.12 0.26
CA THR A 245 -15.00 5.42 -0.82
C THR A 245 -13.60 5.14 -0.35
N GLU A 246 -12.86 4.33 -1.10
CA GLU A 246 -11.44 4.15 -0.86
C GLU A 246 -10.68 5.37 -1.38
N LYS A 247 -9.82 5.94 -0.55
CA LYS A 247 -8.88 6.99 -0.98
C LYS A 247 -7.48 6.38 -1.01
N LEU A 248 -7.07 5.95 -2.19
CA LEU A 248 -5.70 5.51 -2.42
C LEU A 248 -4.80 6.75 -2.35
N LEU A 249 -3.82 6.72 -1.45
CA LEU A 249 -2.80 7.76 -1.34
C LEU A 249 -1.56 7.24 -2.05
N GLU A 250 -1.26 7.81 -3.22
CA GLU A 250 -0.02 7.56 -3.92
C GLU A 250 1.13 8.30 -3.24
N GLY A 251 2.34 7.74 -3.35
CA GLY A 251 3.56 8.39 -2.87
C GLY A 251 3.84 9.69 -3.63
N ALA A 252 4.70 10.55 -3.07
CA ALA A 252 5.14 11.73 -3.79
C ALA A 252 5.88 11.31 -5.08
N PRO A 253 5.61 11.95 -6.23
CA PRO A 253 6.33 11.66 -7.46
C PRO A 253 7.82 11.94 -7.31
N THR A 254 8.64 11.19 -8.05
CA THR A 254 10.09 11.42 -8.07
C THR A 254 10.41 12.75 -8.75
N GLU A 255 11.62 13.30 -8.53
CA GLU A 255 12.03 14.52 -9.24
C GLU A 255 12.06 14.33 -10.75
N ASP A 256 12.51 13.16 -11.21
CA ASP A 256 12.58 12.88 -12.64
C ASP A 256 11.15 12.90 -13.24
N THR A 257 10.15 12.35 -12.54
CA THR A 257 8.73 12.43 -12.96
C THR A 257 8.22 13.87 -13.00
N LEU A 258 8.50 14.67 -11.96
CA LEU A 258 8.05 16.07 -11.91
C LEU A 258 8.66 16.90 -13.04
N VAL A 259 9.95 16.75 -13.30
CA VAL A 259 10.64 17.48 -14.39
C VAL A 259 10.11 17.06 -15.76
N LEU A 260 9.79 15.77 -15.96
CA LEU A 260 9.20 15.31 -17.22
C LEU A 260 7.80 15.89 -17.44
N ILE A 261 6.97 15.94 -16.39
CA ILE A 261 5.66 16.60 -16.46
C ILE A 261 5.83 18.09 -16.81
N GLU A 262 6.77 18.79 -16.17
CA GLU A 262 7.06 20.20 -16.47
C GLU A 262 7.45 20.42 -17.93
N ARG A 263 8.34 19.59 -18.48
CA ARG A 263 8.75 19.69 -19.88
C ARG A 263 7.60 19.43 -20.84
N GLN A 264 6.76 18.44 -20.55
CA GLN A 264 5.56 18.15 -21.36
C GLN A 264 4.59 19.33 -21.33
N THR A 265 4.34 19.92 -20.15
CA THR A 265 3.46 21.09 -20.03
C THR A 265 4.03 22.32 -20.74
N GLU A 266 5.34 22.56 -20.67
CA GLU A 266 5.99 23.67 -21.39
C GLU A 266 5.84 23.50 -22.91
N GLN A 267 6.00 22.28 -23.43
CA GLN A 267 5.80 21.97 -24.85
C GLN A 267 4.34 22.16 -25.29
N GLU A 268 3.37 21.73 -24.49
CA GLU A 268 1.94 21.92 -24.78
C GLU A 268 1.55 23.42 -24.75
N GLU A 269 2.11 24.21 -23.84
CA GLU A 269 1.88 25.66 -23.77
C GLU A 269 2.49 26.40 -24.96
N GLU A 270 3.70 26.06 -25.38
CA GLU A 270 4.35 26.64 -26.57
C GLU A 270 3.55 26.33 -27.85
N MET A 271 3.08 25.09 -28.02
CA MET A 271 2.22 24.71 -29.14
C MET A 271 0.88 25.46 -29.17
N ASN A 272 0.32 25.78 -28.01
CA ASN A 272 -0.93 26.53 -27.91
C ASN A 272 -0.75 28.05 -28.10
N ALA A 273 0.42 28.59 -27.78
CA ALA A 273 0.74 30.02 -27.92
C ALA A 273 1.03 30.45 -29.37
N GLU A 274 1.60 29.57 -30.20
CA GLU A 274 1.88 29.84 -31.62
C GLU A 274 0.62 29.85 -32.53
N GLY A 275 -0.57 29.67 -31.96
CA GLY A 275 -1.84 29.66 -32.69
C GLY A 275 -2.41 31.02 -33.11
N VAL A 276 -1.78 32.15 -32.75
CA VAL A 276 -2.27 33.51 -33.10
C VAL A 276 -1.11 34.47 -33.33
N ASP A 277 -0.45 34.42 -34.50
CA ASP A 277 -0.33 35.55 -35.46
C ASP A 277 0.62 35.16 -36.60
N SER A 278 0.23 35.47 -37.83
CA SER A 278 1.04 35.21 -39.03
C SER A 278 1.88 36.45 -39.36
N THR A 279 3.17 36.45 -39.06
CA THR A 279 4.20 37.16 -39.86
C THR A 279 5.59 36.70 -39.46
N ALA A 280 6.34 36.23 -40.46
CA ALA A 280 7.67 35.66 -40.35
C ALA A 280 8.73 36.67 -39.86
N GLN A 281 9.49 36.27 -38.84
CA GLN A 281 10.90 36.66 -38.66
C GLN A 281 11.63 35.55 -37.88
N ASP A 282 12.63 34.96 -38.53
CA ASP A 282 13.48 33.88 -38.04
C ASP A 282 14.13 34.19 -36.68
N SER A 283 13.80 33.38 -35.68
CA SER A 283 14.59 33.18 -34.46
C SER A 283 14.28 31.76 -33.96
N GLN A 284 14.80 30.76 -34.67
CA GLN A 284 14.66 29.35 -34.31
C GLN A 284 15.41 29.03 -33.02
N THR A 285 14.71 29.03 -31.88
CA THR A 285 15.11 28.29 -30.68
C THR A 285 14.67 26.85 -30.84
N THR A 286 15.49 26.07 -31.54
CA THR A 286 15.44 24.61 -31.56
C THR A 286 15.76 24.08 -30.15
N TRP A 287 14.84 23.37 -29.47
CA TRP A 287 15.09 22.20 -28.60
C TRP A 287 13.84 21.31 -28.63
N ASP A 288 14.03 20.01 -28.86
CA ASP A 288 13.02 18.94 -28.99
C ASP A 288 12.13 18.94 -30.26
N ARG A 289 12.77 18.84 -31.43
CA ARG A 289 12.23 18.05 -32.55
C ARG A 289 13.13 16.83 -32.78
N ASP A 290 12.85 15.76 -32.05
CA ASP A 290 13.08 14.41 -32.57
C ASP A 290 12.18 14.28 -33.79
N PHE A 291 12.64 14.67 -34.99
CA PHE A 291 12.22 14.13 -36.30
C PHE A 291 12.95 14.87 -37.44
N LEU A 292 13.66 14.06 -38.24
CA LEU A 292 14.26 14.29 -39.57
C LEU A 292 15.79 14.54 -39.64
N CYS A 293 16.58 13.47 -39.55
CA CYS A 293 17.27 13.03 -40.77
C CYS A 293 16.23 12.24 -41.59
N GLY A 294 16.09 12.56 -42.87
CA GLY A 294 14.88 12.34 -43.67
C GLY A 294 14.19 10.97 -43.57
N ASP A 295 12.85 11.04 -43.49
CA ASP A 295 11.87 10.22 -44.21
C ASP A 295 12.03 8.69 -44.15
N ASP A 296 11.39 8.01 -43.21
CA ASP A 296 10.04 7.43 -43.35
C ASP A 296 9.67 6.63 -42.07
N GLY A 297 8.38 6.47 -41.82
CA GLY A 297 7.85 5.87 -40.58
C GLY A 297 8.14 4.38 -40.44
N LYS A 298 9.02 4.03 -39.50
CA LYS A 298 9.09 2.81 -38.66
C LYS A 298 10.32 2.97 -37.75
N ASP A 299 10.34 2.30 -36.60
CA ASP A 299 11.60 2.04 -35.88
C ASP A 299 12.54 1.25 -36.80
N GLU A 300 13.25 1.92 -37.71
CA GLU A 300 14.45 1.36 -38.31
C GLU A 300 15.50 1.34 -37.19
N GLU A 301 15.79 0.13 -36.71
CA GLU A 301 17.03 -0.15 -35.98
C GLU A 301 18.17 0.57 -36.72
N ALA A 302 18.70 1.64 -36.13
CA ALA A 302 19.81 2.37 -36.72
C ALA A 302 20.93 1.36 -37.03
N LEU A 303 21.13 1.07 -38.32
CA LEU A 303 22.09 0.09 -38.82
C LEU A 303 23.49 0.49 -38.35
N GLY A 304 24.00 -0.23 -37.34
CA GLY A 304 25.37 -0.08 -36.89
C GLY A 304 25.59 -0.40 -35.40
N PRO A 305 26.86 -0.42 -34.98
CA PRO A 305 27.24 -0.76 -33.62
C PRO A 305 26.73 0.26 -32.59
N GLN A 306 26.06 -0.22 -31.54
CA GLN A 306 25.51 0.61 -30.46
C GLN A 306 25.91 0.10 -29.07
N PHE A 307 26.09 1.03 -28.13
CA PHE A 307 26.28 0.69 -26.73
C PHE A 307 24.97 0.15 -26.12
N LYS A 308 25.08 -1.01 -25.44
CA LYS A 308 23.93 -1.76 -24.91
C LYS A 308 23.67 -1.51 -23.43
N SER A 309 24.72 -1.19 -22.68
CA SER A 309 24.64 -0.92 -21.24
C SER A 309 25.84 -0.08 -20.79
N LEU A 310 25.73 0.53 -19.60
CA LEU A 310 26.87 1.21 -18.96
C LEU A 310 28.05 0.25 -18.70
N ARG A 311 27.77 -1.03 -18.44
CA ARG A 311 28.82 -2.06 -18.30
C ARG A 311 29.53 -2.30 -19.63
N HIS A 312 28.79 -2.37 -20.74
CA HIS A 312 29.37 -2.49 -22.07
C HIS A 312 30.25 -1.26 -22.39
N LEU A 313 29.76 -0.05 -22.09
CA LEU A 313 30.56 1.18 -22.27
C LEU A 313 31.86 1.16 -21.45
N ARG A 314 31.82 0.71 -20.19
CA ARG A 314 33.01 0.54 -19.36
C ARG A 314 33.97 -0.53 -19.90
N GLN A 315 33.46 -1.63 -20.44
CA GLN A 315 34.29 -2.69 -21.06
C GLN A 315 35.01 -2.19 -22.31
N VAL A 316 34.35 -1.34 -23.11
CA VAL A 316 34.92 -0.78 -24.35
C VAL A 316 35.97 0.29 -24.05
N LEU A 317 35.70 1.22 -23.14
CA LEU A 317 36.62 2.33 -22.83
C LEU A 317 37.75 1.92 -21.87
N GLY A 318 37.56 0.86 -21.09
CA GLY A 318 38.44 0.51 -19.98
C GLY A 318 38.07 1.23 -18.67
N ALA A 319 38.53 0.67 -17.55
CA ALA A 319 38.10 1.12 -16.21
C ALA A 319 38.55 2.55 -15.88
N THR A 320 39.81 2.90 -16.19
CA THR A 320 40.40 4.21 -15.88
C THR A 320 39.74 5.33 -16.68
N GLU A 321 39.65 5.14 -18.00
CA GLU A 321 39.08 6.11 -18.93
C GLU A 321 37.57 6.30 -18.69
N PHE A 322 36.84 5.21 -18.45
CA PHE A 322 35.43 5.29 -18.07
C PHE A 322 35.23 6.05 -16.75
N ARG A 323 36.10 5.83 -15.75
CA ARG A 323 36.01 6.54 -14.47
C ARG A 323 36.22 8.04 -14.63
N GLN A 324 37.19 8.45 -15.46
CA GLN A 324 37.41 9.86 -15.78
C GLN A 324 36.21 10.47 -16.49
N LEU A 325 35.69 9.79 -17.53
CA LEU A 325 34.48 10.22 -18.24
C LEU A 325 33.27 10.35 -17.30
N ALA A 326 33.01 9.32 -16.48
CA ALA A 326 31.89 9.30 -15.54
C ALA A 326 32.00 10.39 -14.46
N TRP A 327 33.21 10.73 -14.02
CA TRP A 327 33.43 11.85 -13.11
C TRP A 327 33.02 13.18 -13.75
N HIS A 328 33.45 13.46 -14.99
CA HIS A 328 33.04 14.68 -15.70
C HIS A 328 31.52 14.74 -15.91
N VAL A 329 30.89 13.62 -16.24
CA VAL A 329 29.42 13.51 -16.34
C VAL A 329 28.74 13.88 -15.03
N LEU A 330 29.14 13.25 -13.91
CA LEU A 330 28.52 13.49 -12.60
C LEU A 330 28.70 14.91 -12.08
N MET A 331 29.82 15.57 -12.41
CA MET A 331 30.11 16.96 -12.05
C MET A 331 29.41 17.98 -12.94
N GLY A 332 28.78 17.56 -14.04
CA GLY A 332 28.10 18.47 -14.96
C GLY A 332 29.03 19.23 -15.92
N ASN A 333 30.26 18.75 -16.05
CA ASN A 333 31.22 19.26 -17.00
C ASN A 333 30.78 18.97 -18.44
N GLN A 334 31.39 19.65 -19.42
CA GLN A 334 31.03 19.43 -20.81
C GLN A 334 31.67 18.13 -21.33
N VAL A 335 30.84 17.23 -21.83
CA VAL A 335 31.21 15.93 -22.38
C VAL A 335 31.04 15.97 -23.88
N ILE A 336 32.17 15.97 -24.59
CA ILE A 336 32.22 16.12 -26.04
C ILE A 336 32.60 14.79 -26.68
N TRP A 337 31.77 14.29 -27.60
CA TRP A 337 32.05 13.10 -28.39
C TRP A 337 32.23 13.51 -29.85
N ARG A 338 33.40 13.25 -30.41
CA ARG A 338 33.75 13.60 -31.80
C ARG A 338 33.92 12.33 -32.62
N GLY A 339 33.14 12.20 -33.70
CA GLY A 339 33.19 11.00 -34.54
C GLY A 339 32.26 11.04 -35.74
N GLN A 340 32.54 10.17 -36.72
CA GLN A 340 31.75 10.11 -37.97
C GLN A 340 30.38 9.47 -37.76
N ASN A 341 30.28 8.49 -36.86
CA ASN A 341 29.06 7.71 -36.64
C ASN A 341 28.17 8.38 -35.58
N CYS A 342 27.11 9.07 -36.03
CA CYS A 342 26.16 9.74 -35.14
C CYS A 342 25.35 8.76 -34.27
N GLY A 343 24.99 7.57 -34.79
CA GLY A 343 24.22 6.56 -34.05
C GLY A 343 25.00 5.99 -32.86
N LEU A 344 26.31 5.76 -33.03
CA LEU A 344 27.19 5.34 -31.95
C LEU A 344 27.27 6.40 -30.83
N ILE A 345 27.44 7.67 -31.20
CA ILE A 345 27.50 8.80 -30.25
C ILE A 345 26.17 8.95 -29.49
N GLN A 346 25.04 8.88 -30.20
CA GLN A 346 23.71 8.92 -29.58
C GLN A 346 23.50 7.76 -28.59
N SER A 347 23.94 6.55 -28.94
CA SER A 347 23.87 5.39 -28.04
C SER A 347 24.74 5.59 -26.79
N ALA A 348 25.90 6.22 -26.92
CA ALA A 348 26.76 6.56 -25.78
C ALA A 348 26.09 7.58 -24.84
N PHE A 349 25.48 8.64 -25.39
CA PHE A 349 24.73 9.60 -24.59
C PHE A 349 23.53 8.96 -23.91
N ARG A 350 22.81 8.05 -24.56
CA ARG A 350 21.71 7.30 -23.94
C ARG A 350 22.18 6.58 -22.67
N MET A 351 23.38 5.97 -22.69
CA MET A 351 23.96 5.31 -21.52
C MET A 351 24.40 6.31 -20.44
N LEU A 352 25.12 7.37 -20.83
CA LEU A 352 25.67 8.35 -19.88
C LEU A 352 24.58 9.19 -19.21
N LYS A 353 23.47 9.48 -19.89
CA LYS A 353 22.29 10.16 -19.32
C LYS A 353 21.74 9.43 -18.11
N ALA A 354 21.83 8.10 -18.07
CA ALA A 354 21.33 7.31 -16.94
C ALA A 354 22.05 7.60 -15.62
N LEU A 355 23.27 8.18 -15.66
CA LEU A 355 24.04 8.57 -14.48
C LEU A 355 23.53 9.87 -13.83
N LEU A 356 22.72 10.67 -14.54
CA LEU A 356 22.28 11.98 -14.10
C LEU A 356 20.75 12.03 -13.86
N PRO A 357 20.29 12.92 -12.97
CA PRO A 357 18.88 13.34 -12.93
C PRO A 357 18.48 13.98 -14.26
N VAL A 358 17.25 13.77 -14.70
CA VAL A 358 16.81 14.25 -16.03
C VAL A 358 16.86 15.77 -16.15
N GLY A 359 16.65 16.49 -15.04
CA GLY A 359 16.76 17.95 -14.96
C GLY A 359 18.19 18.48 -15.12
N CYS A 360 19.22 17.65 -14.93
CA CYS A 360 20.63 18.05 -15.09
C CYS A 360 21.15 17.84 -16.52
N VAL A 361 20.35 17.26 -17.42
CA VAL A 361 20.77 16.83 -18.76
C VAL A 361 20.31 17.84 -19.82
N ARG A 362 21.26 18.31 -20.64
CA ARG A 362 21.08 19.20 -21.81
C ARG A 362 21.95 18.69 -22.95
N VAL A 363 21.34 18.15 -24.00
CA VAL A 363 22.05 17.39 -25.04
C VAL A 363 21.87 18.01 -26.40
N VAL A 364 22.98 18.20 -27.09
CA VAL A 364 23.02 18.41 -28.55
C VAL A 364 23.55 17.11 -29.15
N PRO A 365 22.68 16.29 -29.78
CA PRO A 365 23.03 14.91 -30.13
C PRO A 365 24.15 14.82 -31.18
N TYR A 366 24.15 15.74 -32.15
CA TYR A 366 25.18 15.85 -33.17
C TYR A 366 25.15 17.24 -33.81
N SER A 367 26.29 17.93 -33.86
CA SER A 367 26.42 19.29 -34.39
C SER A 367 27.62 19.41 -35.34
N ALA A 368 27.47 20.26 -36.35
CA ALA A 368 28.54 20.65 -37.28
C ALA A 368 29.38 21.84 -36.76
N GLN A 369 29.05 22.37 -35.59
CA GLN A 369 29.77 23.47 -34.93
C GLN A 369 29.91 23.20 -33.44
N TYR A 370 30.95 23.77 -32.83
CA TYR A 370 31.11 23.72 -31.38
C TYR A 370 30.01 24.55 -30.69
N GLU A 371 29.44 23.99 -29.63
CA GLU A 371 28.42 24.62 -28.80
C GLU A 371 28.95 24.79 -27.38
N GLU A 372 28.65 25.92 -26.75
CA GLU A 372 29.17 26.26 -25.42
C GLU A 372 28.49 25.50 -24.28
N ALA A 373 29.17 25.38 -23.13
CA ALA A 373 28.69 24.64 -21.95
C ALA A 373 27.37 25.16 -21.34
N TYR A 374 27.00 26.42 -21.61
CA TYR A 374 25.70 26.96 -21.18
C TYR A 374 24.53 26.46 -22.04
N ARG A 375 24.78 25.98 -23.27
CA ARG A 375 23.75 25.37 -24.12
C ARG A 375 23.61 23.88 -23.84
N CYS A 376 24.72 23.16 -23.74
CA CYS A 376 24.68 21.71 -23.53
C CYS A 376 25.84 21.22 -22.66
N ASN A 377 25.56 20.20 -21.83
CA ASN A 377 26.60 19.42 -21.17
C ASN A 377 26.99 18.17 -21.96
N PHE A 378 26.13 17.67 -22.85
CA PHE A 378 26.49 16.61 -23.80
C PHE A 378 26.48 17.16 -25.22
N LEU A 379 27.60 17.01 -25.94
CA LEU A 379 27.77 17.55 -27.28
C LEU A 379 28.39 16.49 -28.22
N GLY A 380 27.65 16.09 -29.24
CA GLY A 380 28.18 15.29 -30.35
C GLY A 380 28.71 16.20 -31.45
N LEU A 381 29.91 15.93 -31.97
CA LEU A 381 30.55 16.72 -33.03
C LEU A 381 30.96 15.88 -34.23
N SER A 382 30.87 16.50 -35.41
CA SER A 382 31.52 15.99 -36.62
C SER A 382 33.05 15.98 -36.50
N PRO A 383 33.77 15.03 -37.13
CA PRO A 383 35.23 14.98 -37.11
C PRO A 383 35.90 16.25 -37.62
N ASP A 384 35.26 17.06 -38.46
CA ASP A 384 35.90 18.26 -39.04
C ASP A 384 35.84 19.50 -38.13
N VAL A 385 35.09 19.43 -37.02
CA VAL A 385 34.84 20.59 -36.16
C VAL A 385 36.07 20.92 -35.31
N GLN A 386 36.48 22.19 -35.36
CA GLN A 386 37.57 22.72 -34.53
C GLN A 386 37.04 23.15 -33.16
N ILE A 387 37.62 22.59 -32.10
CA ILE A 387 37.31 22.96 -30.72
C ILE A 387 38.22 24.14 -30.32
N PRO A 388 37.69 25.23 -29.75
CA PRO A 388 38.50 26.37 -29.34
C PRO A 388 39.58 25.99 -28.33
N ALA A 389 40.79 26.53 -28.48
CA ALA A 389 41.95 26.15 -27.65
C ALA A 389 41.74 26.34 -26.14
N HIS A 390 41.00 27.38 -25.75
CA HIS A 390 40.68 27.66 -24.35
C HIS A 390 39.78 26.59 -23.71
N VAL A 391 39.00 25.87 -24.53
CA VAL A 391 38.13 24.76 -24.10
C VAL A 391 38.97 23.48 -23.97
N THR A 392 39.85 23.22 -24.94
CA THR A 392 40.76 22.04 -24.91
C THR A 392 41.72 22.07 -23.72
N SER A 393 42.11 23.27 -23.25
CA SER A 393 42.92 23.44 -22.04
C SER A 393 42.12 23.45 -20.73
N SER A 394 40.79 23.33 -20.78
CA SER A 394 39.91 23.47 -19.61
C SER A 394 39.82 22.18 -18.80
N GLU A 395 39.88 22.28 -17.48
CA GLU A 395 39.62 21.15 -16.55
C GLU A 395 38.14 20.76 -16.50
N PHE A 396 37.24 21.59 -17.07
CA PHE A 396 35.79 21.39 -17.06
C PHE A 396 35.25 20.73 -18.34
N MET A 397 36.12 20.10 -19.13
CA MET A 397 35.77 19.43 -20.37
C MET A 397 36.45 18.06 -20.46
N VAL A 398 35.76 17.11 -21.08
CA VAL A 398 36.32 15.83 -21.51
C VAL A 398 35.98 15.60 -22.98
N LEU A 399 36.98 15.22 -23.77
CA LEU A 399 36.83 14.90 -25.18
C LEU A 399 37.03 13.40 -25.39
N VAL A 400 36.07 12.78 -26.06
CA VAL A 400 36.12 11.39 -26.53
C VAL A 400 36.21 11.42 -28.05
N GLU A 401 37.39 11.12 -28.59
CA GLU A 401 37.60 10.99 -30.03
C GLU A 401 37.37 9.54 -30.46
N VAL A 402 36.52 9.37 -31.48
CA VAL A 402 36.16 8.07 -32.05
C VAL A 402 36.79 7.97 -33.44
N LEU A 403 37.80 7.12 -33.57
CA LEU A 403 38.52 6.88 -34.82
C LEU A 403 38.11 5.53 -35.41
N ASN A 404 37.89 5.49 -36.73
CA ASN A 404 37.67 4.23 -37.45
C ASN A 404 39.00 3.47 -37.55
N VAL A 405 38.98 2.17 -37.25
CA VAL A 405 40.12 1.28 -37.49
C VAL A 405 40.03 0.78 -38.93
N GLU A 406 40.97 1.20 -39.79
CA GLU A 406 41.06 0.67 -41.16
C GLU A 406 41.52 -0.80 -41.13
N GLN A 407 40.58 -1.75 -41.24
CA GLN A 407 40.93 -3.15 -41.43
C GLN A 407 41.30 -3.43 -42.89
N ALA A 408 42.60 -3.58 -43.14
CA ALA A 408 43.10 -4.26 -44.33
C ALA A 408 42.81 -5.78 -44.20
N ASN A 409 41.81 -6.27 -44.94
CA ASN A 409 41.51 -7.68 -45.20
C ASN A 409 41.23 -8.61 -43.99
N ALA A 410 39.96 -8.77 -43.62
CA ALA A 410 39.45 -10.01 -43.01
C ALA A 410 37.94 -10.20 -43.28
N TYR A 411 37.53 -11.44 -43.54
CA TYR A 411 36.18 -11.89 -43.90
C TYR A 411 35.11 -11.48 -42.86
N PRO A 412 33.85 -11.21 -43.26
CA PRO A 412 32.79 -10.78 -42.34
C PRO A 412 32.28 -11.96 -41.52
N ALA A 413 32.83 -12.15 -40.32
CA ALA A 413 32.27 -13.05 -39.33
C ALA A 413 31.31 -12.26 -38.41
N TYR A 414 30.00 -12.53 -38.57
CA TYR A 414 28.78 -12.23 -37.80
C TYR A 414 28.83 -11.75 -36.31
N LYS A 415 29.80 -10.95 -35.87
CA LYS A 415 29.76 -10.22 -34.60
C LYS A 415 30.35 -8.82 -34.77
N GLU A 416 29.47 -7.83 -34.91
CA GLU A 416 29.82 -6.40 -34.86
C GLU A 416 30.25 -6.00 -33.42
N ASP A 417 31.45 -6.41 -33.01
CA ASP A 417 32.03 -5.92 -31.75
C ASP A 417 32.62 -4.52 -31.99
N ILE A 418 32.15 -3.52 -31.23
CA ILE A 418 32.52 -2.10 -31.37
C ILE A 418 34.05 -1.91 -31.38
N LEU A 419 34.76 -2.67 -30.54
CA LEU A 419 36.22 -2.65 -30.40
C LEU A 419 36.97 -3.09 -31.67
N SER A 420 36.33 -3.84 -32.56
CA SER A 420 36.94 -4.26 -33.82
C SER A 420 36.89 -3.19 -34.91
N LEU A 421 35.97 -2.22 -34.77
CA LEU A 421 35.67 -1.18 -35.75
C LEU A 421 36.20 0.20 -35.32
N TYR A 422 36.28 0.46 -34.02
CA TYR A 422 36.58 1.78 -33.47
C TYR A 422 37.67 1.75 -32.40
N GLN A 423 38.50 2.80 -32.42
CA GLN A 423 39.41 3.14 -31.34
C GLN A 423 38.93 4.41 -30.63
N PHE A 424 38.92 4.39 -29.30
CA PHE A 424 38.50 5.50 -28.47
C PHE A 424 39.71 6.14 -27.79
N HIS A 425 39.87 7.45 -27.95
CA HIS A 425 40.85 8.23 -27.22
C HIS A 425 40.15 9.25 -26.33
N ILE A 426 40.44 9.21 -25.03
CA ILE A 426 39.87 10.13 -24.06
C ILE A 426 40.96 11.11 -23.64
N SER A 427 40.68 12.40 -23.79
CA SER A 427 41.58 13.48 -23.40
C SER A 427 40.86 14.46 -22.48
N SER A 428 41.52 14.82 -21.39
CA SER A 428 41.05 15.84 -20.44
C SER A 428 42.26 16.52 -19.80
N ALA A 429 42.16 17.83 -19.60
CA ALA A 429 43.21 18.62 -18.95
C ALA A 429 43.20 18.47 -17.42
N ASN A 430 42.23 17.73 -16.86
CA ASN A 430 42.13 17.50 -15.42
C ASN A 430 43.24 16.54 -14.94
N THR A 431 44.17 17.05 -14.14
CA THR A 431 45.30 16.29 -13.57
C THR A 431 44.99 15.64 -12.21
N GLN A 432 43.73 15.65 -11.75
CA GLN A 432 43.38 15.00 -10.48
C GLN A 432 43.59 13.48 -10.54
N SER A 433 44.08 12.91 -9.43
CA SER A 433 44.28 11.46 -9.30
C SER A 433 42.96 10.72 -9.50
N THR A 434 42.91 9.76 -10.43
CA THR A 434 41.74 8.92 -10.72
C THR A 434 41.18 8.21 -9.49
N ASP A 435 41.95 8.02 -8.43
CA ASP A 435 41.51 7.41 -7.16
C ASP A 435 40.58 8.30 -6.31
N LYS A 436 40.48 9.60 -6.59
CA LYS A 436 39.60 10.53 -5.87
C LYS A 436 38.35 10.82 -6.70
N GLY A 437 37.19 10.72 -6.08
CA GLY A 437 35.90 10.94 -6.72
C GLY A 437 34.76 10.98 -5.69
N PRO A 438 33.55 11.40 -6.09
CA PRO A 438 32.41 11.40 -5.18
C PRO A 438 32.05 9.96 -4.80
N THR A 439 31.52 9.77 -3.59
CA THR A 439 31.14 8.43 -3.07
C THR A 439 30.13 7.73 -4.00
N LEU A 440 29.29 8.49 -4.71
CA LEU A 440 28.40 7.99 -5.74
C LEU A 440 29.15 7.25 -6.86
N LEU A 441 30.22 7.85 -7.39
CA LEU A 441 31.00 7.28 -8.49
C LEU A 441 31.64 5.95 -8.09
N SER A 442 32.22 5.88 -6.88
CA SER A 442 32.81 4.64 -6.36
C SER A 442 31.78 3.53 -6.20
N LYS A 443 30.57 3.84 -5.71
CA LYS A 443 29.47 2.86 -5.63
C LYS A 443 29.04 2.36 -7.03
N ILE A 444 28.93 3.26 -8.00
CA ILE A 444 28.57 2.91 -9.39
C ILE A 444 29.64 2.01 -10.00
N GLU A 445 30.92 2.32 -9.80
CA GLU A 445 32.01 1.51 -10.33
C GLU A 445 32.03 0.10 -9.74
N LEU A 446 31.83 -0.02 -8.42
CA LEU A 446 31.73 -1.33 -7.75
C LEU A 446 30.55 -2.16 -8.30
N ALA A 447 29.40 -1.53 -8.55
CA ALA A 447 28.24 -2.20 -9.14
C ALA A 447 28.50 -2.63 -10.60
N LEU A 448 29.21 -1.81 -11.38
CA LEU A 448 29.56 -2.13 -12.77
C LEU A 448 30.62 -3.22 -12.87
N ALA A 449 31.59 -3.26 -11.94
CA ALA A 449 32.68 -4.23 -11.89
C ALA A 449 32.23 -5.62 -11.43
N ASN A 450 31.13 -5.71 -10.67
CA ASN A 450 30.62 -6.99 -10.19
C ASN A 450 29.85 -7.74 -11.31
N GLU A 451 30.49 -8.76 -11.88
CA GLU A 451 29.92 -9.58 -12.96
C GLU A 451 28.73 -10.44 -12.52
N ASN A 452 28.60 -10.72 -11.21
CA ASN A 452 27.46 -11.48 -10.68
C ASN A 452 26.14 -10.69 -10.74
N LEU A 453 26.21 -9.38 -10.98
CA LEU A 453 25.03 -8.55 -11.13
C LEU A 453 24.51 -8.57 -12.56
N SER A 454 23.21 -8.81 -12.74
CA SER A 454 22.56 -8.62 -14.03
C SER A 454 22.49 -7.13 -14.40
N VAL A 455 22.36 -6.83 -15.70
CA VAL A 455 22.26 -5.45 -16.20
C VAL A 455 21.05 -4.72 -15.61
N GLU A 456 19.93 -5.43 -15.43
CA GLU A 456 18.71 -4.88 -14.83
C GLU A 456 18.89 -4.52 -13.35
N VAL A 457 19.63 -5.35 -12.59
CA VAL A 457 19.93 -5.08 -11.18
C VAL A 457 20.85 -3.88 -11.06
N VAL A 458 21.84 -3.74 -11.94
CA VAL A 458 22.69 -2.53 -11.99
C VAL A 458 21.86 -1.30 -12.32
N SER A 459 20.93 -1.39 -13.27
CA SER A 459 20.02 -0.29 -13.63
C SER A 459 19.16 0.16 -12.44
N HIS A 460 18.59 -0.79 -11.69
CA HIS A 460 17.82 -0.47 -10.48
C HIS A 460 18.70 0.10 -9.37
N CYS A 461 19.90 -0.45 -9.17
CA CYS A 461 20.86 0.08 -8.20
C CYS A 461 21.23 1.53 -8.53
N LEU A 462 21.48 1.84 -9.80
CA LEU A 462 21.76 3.21 -10.25
C LEU A 462 20.59 4.15 -9.99
N LEU A 463 19.36 3.71 -10.24
CA LEU A 463 18.15 4.48 -9.94
C LEU A 463 18.05 4.79 -8.44
N CYS A 464 18.21 3.78 -7.56
CA CYS A 464 18.19 3.99 -6.12
C CYS A 464 19.30 4.92 -5.64
N LEU A 465 20.51 4.80 -6.20
CA LEU A 465 21.63 5.69 -5.88
C LEU A 465 21.34 7.12 -6.34
N LYS A 466 20.79 7.32 -7.54
CA LYS A 466 20.36 8.64 -8.00
C LYS A 466 19.32 9.25 -7.06
N GLU A 467 18.32 8.48 -6.67
CA GLU A 467 17.27 8.93 -5.75
C GLU A 467 17.83 9.28 -4.36
N GLU A 468 18.74 8.46 -3.81
CA GLU A 468 19.45 8.73 -2.55
C GLU A 468 20.13 10.12 -2.62
N TRP A 469 20.88 10.37 -3.68
CA TRP A 469 21.62 11.62 -3.85
C TRP A 469 20.72 12.81 -4.17
N MET A 470 19.65 12.64 -4.95
CA MET A 470 18.66 13.69 -5.17
C MET A 470 17.91 14.05 -3.90
N ASN A 471 17.66 13.10 -3.00
CA ASN A 471 17.09 13.40 -1.69
C ASN A 471 18.07 14.21 -0.82
N LYS A 472 19.36 13.91 -0.85
CA LYS A 472 20.39 14.74 -0.19
C LYS A 472 20.39 16.17 -0.76
N VAL A 473 20.25 16.32 -2.07
CA VAL A 473 20.14 17.62 -2.75
C VAL A 473 18.91 18.40 -2.29
N LYS A 474 17.73 17.74 -2.19
CA LYS A 474 16.50 18.37 -1.67
C LYS A 474 16.67 18.89 -0.26
N VAL A 475 17.25 18.08 0.64
CA VAL A 475 17.52 18.47 2.02
C VAL A 475 18.49 19.66 2.06
N LEU A 476 19.57 19.60 1.28
CA LEU A 476 20.55 20.69 1.20
C LEU A 476 19.91 21.97 0.64
N PHE A 477 19.08 21.88 -0.41
CA PHE A 477 18.39 23.03 -1.01
C PHE A 477 17.46 23.69 0.01
N LYS A 478 16.64 22.90 0.73
CA LYS A 478 15.79 23.42 1.80
C LYS A 478 16.61 24.19 2.84
N PHE A 479 17.68 23.57 3.32
CA PHE A 479 18.46 24.12 4.44
C PHE A 479 19.27 25.36 4.05
N THR A 480 19.80 25.38 2.83
CA THR A 480 20.69 26.47 2.36
C THR A 480 19.93 27.62 1.71
N LYS A 481 18.92 27.34 0.87
CA LYS A 481 18.21 28.36 0.08
C LYS A 481 16.92 28.84 0.72
N VAL A 482 16.24 28.00 1.49
CA VAL A 482 14.92 28.33 2.06
C VAL A 482 15.08 28.80 3.49
N ASP A 483 15.77 28.02 4.33
CA ASP A 483 15.96 28.36 5.74
C ASP A 483 17.07 29.41 5.95
N GLY A 484 17.96 29.62 4.97
CA GLY A 484 19.02 30.63 5.01
C GLY A 484 20.06 30.43 6.11
N ARG A 485 20.34 29.18 6.50
CA ARG A 485 21.19 28.86 7.66
C ARG A 485 22.67 29.15 7.41
N GLY A 486 23.41 29.37 8.49
CA GLY A 486 24.84 29.65 8.47
C GLY A 486 25.69 28.49 7.91
N ARG A 487 26.95 28.80 7.58
CA ARG A 487 27.91 27.84 7.01
C ARG A 487 28.17 26.65 7.94
N GLU A 488 28.19 26.88 9.25
CA GLU A 488 28.42 25.84 10.26
C GLU A 488 27.30 24.79 10.28
N ASP A 489 26.05 25.24 10.24
CA ASP A 489 24.91 24.33 10.24
C ASP A 489 24.81 23.56 8.91
N THR A 490 25.18 24.21 7.80
CA THR A 490 25.28 23.54 6.49
C THR A 490 26.32 22.42 6.54
N GLN A 491 27.46 22.64 7.19
CA GLN A 491 28.50 21.63 7.34
C GLN A 491 28.03 20.45 8.21
N LYS A 492 27.28 20.71 9.29
CA LYS A 492 26.66 19.65 10.12
C LYS A 492 25.67 18.81 9.31
N VAL A 493 24.85 19.45 8.47
CA VAL A 493 23.92 18.74 7.59
C VAL A 493 24.67 17.89 6.56
N LEU A 494 25.72 18.42 5.93
CA LEU A 494 26.56 17.64 5.02
C LEU A 494 27.19 16.43 5.72
N ALA A 495 27.59 16.57 6.98
CA ALA A 495 28.09 15.47 7.78
C ALA A 495 27.03 14.39 8.04
N LEU A 496 25.82 14.81 8.43
CA LEU A 496 24.68 13.90 8.63
C LEU A 496 24.26 13.17 7.35
N LEU A 497 24.38 13.82 6.20
CA LEU A 497 24.06 13.21 4.90
C LEU A 497 25.16 12.25 4.38
N GLY A 498 26.25 12.08 5.14
CA GLY A 498 27.41 11.28 4.74
C GLY A 498 28.13 11.86 3.52
N ALA A 499 28.07 13.19 3.35
CA ALA A 499 28.76 13.91 2.29
C ALA A 499 30.14 14.42 2.73
N THR A 500 30.48 14.32 4.03
CA THR A 500 31.80 14.62 4.59
C THR A 500 32.68 13.39 4.68
N GLY A 501 34.01 13.54 4.55
CA GLY A 501 34.99 12.44 4.59
C GLY A 501 35.82 12.29 3.32
N HIS A 502 36.12 11.05 2.91
CA HIS A 502 36.85 10.80 1.66
C HIS A 502 36.05 11.33 0.45
N GLY A 503 36.67 12.21 -0.34
CA GLY A 503 36.02 12.84 -1.49
C GLY A 503 35.01 13.93 -1.13
N GLU A 504 35.08 14.53 0.06
CA GLU A 504 34.17 15.59 0.52
C GLU A 504 34.01 16.74 -0.48
N GLU A 505 35.12 17.24 -1.05
CA GLU A 505 35.07 18.32 -2.03
C GLU A 505 34.21 17.95 -3.24
N ASP A 506 34.39 16.74 -3.76
CA ASP A 506 33.66 16.23 -4.91
C ASP A 506 32.19 15.95 -4.59
N ASN A 507 31.91 15.42 -3.39
CA ASN A 507 30.53 15.22 -2.92
C ASN A 507 29.79 16.57 -2.84
N VAL A 508 30.43 17.61 -2.30
CA VAL A 508 29.83 18.95 -2.19
C VAL A 508 29.66 19.60 -3.57
N ARG A 509 30.63 19.43 -4.48
CA ARG A 509 30.53 19.92 -5.87
C ARG A 509 29.37 19.24 -6.61
N LEU A 510 29.25 17.91 -6.49
CA LEU A 510 28.17 17.13 -7.07
C LEU A 510 26.80 17.58 -6.55
N LEU A 511 26.65 17.74 -5.23
CA LEU A 511 25.39 18.20 -4.63
C LEU A 511 24.99 19.59 -5.12
N LYS A 512 25.96 20.51 -5.27
CA LYS A 512 25.71 21.86 -5.82
C LYS A 512 25.29 21.81 -7.29
N PHE A 513 25.94 20.99 -8.10
CA PHE A 513 25.55 20.82 -9.50
C PHE A 513 24.14 20.21 -9.61
N TRP A 514 23.86 19.12 -8.89
CA TRP A 514 22.56 18.43 -8.96
C TRP A 514 21.39 19.26 -8.43
N MET A 515 21.67 20.28 -7.59
CA MET A 515 20.67 21.27 -7.18
C MET A 515 20.06 22.04 -8.36
N THR A 516 20.78 22.15 -9.48
CA THR A 516 20.25 22.76 -10.70
C THR A 516 19.11 21.94 -11.30
N GLY A 517 19.15 20.61 -11.20
CA GLY A 517 18.16 19.69 -11.76
C GLY A 517 16.89 19.47 -10.93
N LEU A 518 16.73 20.15 -9.79
CA LEU A 518 15.45 20.16 -9.05
C LEU A 518 14.34 20.84 -9.85
N SER A 519 13.12 20.30 -9.79
CA SER A 519 11.94 20.81 -10.51
C SER A 519 11.61 22.26 -10.13
N LYS A 520 11.07 23.02 -11.10
CA LYS A 520 10.63 24.42 -10.89
C LYS A 520 9.45 24.47 -9.92
N THR A 521 8.50 23.56 -10.06
CA THR A 521 7.33 23.38 -9.20
C THR A 521 7.75 23.09 -7.77
N TYR A 522 8.68 22.15 -7.58
CA TYR A 522 9.22 21.81 -6.26
C TYR A 522 9.90 23.03 -5.59
N LYS A 523 10.77 23.72 -6.33
CA LYS A 523 11.45 24.94 -5.85
C LYS A 523 10.46 26.03 -5.45
N SER A 524 9.48 26.33 -6.31
CA SER A 524 8.47 27.36 -6.08
C SER A 524 7.62 27.03 -4.85
N HIS A 525 7.13 25.80 -4.75
CA HIS A 525 6.35 25.31 -3.62
C HIS A 525 7.10 25.48 -2.30
N LEU A 526 8.38 25.08 -2.25
CA LEU A 526 9.17 25.16 -1.03
C LEU A 526 9.50 26.60 -0.61
N MET A 527 9.75 27.50 -1.57
CA MET A 527 9.99 28.92 -1.31
C MET A 527 8.72 29.65 -0.84
N ASN A 528 7.55 29.28 -1.39
CA ASN A 528 6.27 29.87 -1.04
C ASN A 528 5.76 29.39 0.32
N ALA A 529 5.99 28.12 0.67
CA ALA A 529 5.59 27.55 1.96
C ALA A 529 6.21 28.29 3.17
N VAL A 530 7.40 28.89 3.00
CA VAL A 530 8.07 29.64 4.08
C VAL A 530 7.71 31.13 4.07
N ARG A 531 7.38 31.70 2.90
CA ARG A 531 6.93 33.11 2.78
C ARG A 531 5.45 33.31 3.13
N GLY A 532 4.63 32.26 3.05
CA GLY A 532 3.20 32.29 3.34
C GLY A 532 2.81 32.27 4.83
N GLY A 533 3.78 32.38 5.75
CA GLY A 533 3.55 32.31 7.20
C GLY A 533 2.61 33.36 7.79
N GLU A 534 2.24 34.41 7.05
CA GLU A 534 1.23 35.38 7.47
C GLU A 534 0.36 35.83 6.28
N ARG A 535 -0.65 35.04 5.91
CA ARG A 535 -2.03 35.51 5.60
C ARG A 535 -2.87 34.40 4.95
N SER A 536 -4.07 34.23 5.53
CA SER A 536 -5.24 33.53 4.99
C SER A 536 -5.26 32.00 5.08
N MET A 537 -5.40 31.49 6.30
CA MET A 537 -6.18 30.25 6.54
C MET A 537 -7.67 30.55 6.28
N ASN A 538 -8.08 30.63 5.02
CA ASN A 538 -9.48 30.46 4.59
C ASN A 538 -9.57 30.46 3.07
N LYS A 539 -9.15 29.35 2.45
CA LYS A 539 -9.76 28.67 1.30
C LYS A 539 -8.75 27.63 0.81
N MET A 540 -9.28 26.47 0.42
CA MET A 540 -8.57 25.22 0.08
C MET A 540 -8.15 24.37 1.28
N CYS A 541 -9.18 23.86 1.97
CA CYS A 541 -9.11 22.57 2.65
C CYS A 541 -8.96 21.50 1.55
N GLY A 542 -7.74 21.00 1.35
CA GLY A 542 -7.43 20.02 0.30
C GLY A 542 -5.95 19.71 0.18
N GLU A 543 -5.10 20.63 0.64
CA GLU A 543 -3.65 20.43 0.68
C GLU A 543 -3.13 20.94 2.04
N MET A 544 -2.68 20.02 2.89
CA MET A 544 -1.76 20.36 3.96
C MET A 544 -0.65 19.32 4.00
N ILE A 545 0.38 19.67 3.24
CA ILE A 545 1.79 19.30 3.32
C ILE A 545 2.25 19.14 4.79
N PRO A 546 3.17 18.20 5.11
CA PRO A 546 3.53 17.04 4.31
C PRO A 546 3.98 15.78 5.07
N LEU A 547 3.78 14.61 4.44
CA LEU A 547 4.50 13.37 4.74
C LEU A 547 6.05 13.51 4.70
N SER A 548 6.58 14.59 4.10
CA SER A 548 8.03 14.85 4.07
C SER A 548 8.64 15.21 5.42
N VAL A 549 7.84 15.62 6.42
CA VAL A 549 8.34 15.81 7.80
C VAL A 549 8.36 14.48 8.57
N TYR A 550 7.39 13.59 8.31
CA TYR A 550 7.31 12.29 8.97
C TYR A 550 8.27 11.26 8.38
N LEU A 551 8.47 11.29 7.06
CA LEU A 551 9.40 10.40 6.38
C LEU A 551 10.85 10.84 6.56
N LEU A 552 11.16 12.14 6.69
CA LEU A 552 12.51 12.59 7.08
C LEU A 552 12.85 12.17 8.52
N VAL A 553 11.84 12.12 9.40
CA VAL A 553 11.95 11.57 10.77
C VAL A 553 12.17 10.05 10.73
N LEU A 554 11.47 9.31 9.87
CA LEU A 554 11.67 7.86 9.68
C LEU A 554 12.98 7.50 8.95
N LEU A 555 13.46 8.37 8.06
CA LEU A 555 14.67 8.17 7.26
C LEU A 555 15.92 8.58 8.05
N LEU A 556 15.80 9.54 9.00
CA LEU A 556 16.79 9.73 10.07
C LEU A 556 16.77 8.57 11.07
N LEU A 557 15.60 8.00 11.39
CA LEU A 557 15.49 6.82 12.26
C LEU A 557 16.04 5.54 11.59
N SER A 558 16.00 5.40 10.26
CA SER A 558 16.54 4.23 9.55
C SER A 558 18.03 4.34 9.20
N VAL A 559 18.56 5.55 9.01
CA VAL A 559 20.01 5.79 8.83
C VAL A 559 20.81 5.46 10.10
N PHE A 560 20.16 5.47 11.29
CA PHE A 560 20.78 4.99 12.54
C PHE A 560 20.73 3.47 12.76
N ILE A 561 19.99 2.70 11.95
CA ILE A 561 19.74 1.28 12.26
C ILE A 561 20.82 0.32 11.74
N VAL A 562 21.65 0.65 10.73
CA VAL A 562 22.71 -0.30 10.31
C VAL A 562 23.98 0.38 9.80
N ARG A 563 24.83 0.84 10.74
CA ARG A 563 26.28 0.54 10.78
C ARG A 563 26.94 1.18 12.00
N GLY A 564 27.39 0.32 12.91
CA GLY A 564 28.64 0.48 13.65
C GLY A 564 28.71 1.55 14.74
N SER A 565 28.60 1.11 16.00
CA SER A 565 29.10 1.76 17.25
C SER A 565 28.19 2.70 18.06
N ALA A 566 26.86 2.67 17.90
CA ALA A 566 25.93 3.49 18.72
C ALA A 566 25.10 2.69 19.76
N CYS A 567 25.67 1.66 20.39
CA CYS A 567 24.93 0.78 21.32
C CYS A 567 24.39 1.48 22.59
N ASN A 568 24.87 2.68 22.95
CA ASN A 568 24.73 3.14 24.34
C ASN A 568 23.62 4.16 24.65
N GLU A 569 23.06 4.90 23.69
CA GLU A 569 22.05 5.94 24.02
C GLU A 569 20.61 5.54 23.69
N PHE A 570 20.37 4.92 22.53
CA PHE A 570 19.00 4.59 22.09
C PHE A 570 18.38 3.44 22.90
N ASN A 571 19.14 2.36 23.12
CA ASN A 571 18.71 1.27 24.00
C ASN A 571 18.50 1.78 25.43
N ARG A 572 19.41 2.62 25.92
CA ARG A 572 19.32 3.21 27.27
C ARG A 572 18.07 4.06 27.44
N ALA A 573 17.72 4.92 26.48
CA ALA A 573 16.50 5.71 26.50
C ALA A 573 15.24 4.82 26.44
N THR A 574 15.24 3.79 25.61
CA THR A 574 14.12 2.83 25.48
C THR A 574 13.90 2.06 26.78
N PHE A 575 14.95 1.53 27.39
CA PHE A 575 14.86 0.79 28.65
C PHE A 575 14.58 1.69 29.85
N ASN A 576 15.04 2.95 29.87
CA ASN A 576 14.65 3.93 30.89
C ASN A 576 13.13 4.25 30.83
N ASN A 577 12.59 4.44 29.61
CA ASN A 577 11.15 4.65 29.42
C ASN A 577 10.32 3.41 29.84
N LEU A 578 10.83 2.21 29.55
CA LEU A 578 10.23 0.96 30.00
C LEU A 578 10.27 0.85 31.54
N GLN A 579 11.37 1.26 32.17
CA GLN A 579 11.52 1.25 33.63
C GLN A 579 10.51 2.20 34.30
N SER A 580 10.33 3.42 33.77
CA SER A 580 9.27 4.33 34.25
C SER A 580 7.86 3.77 34.05
N SER A 581 7.62 3.05 32.95
CA SER A 581 6.33 2.39 32.69
C SER A 581 6.08 1.23 33.67
N ILE A 582 7.11 0.46 34.01
CA ILE A 582 7.03 -0.63 35.01
C ILE A 582 6.71 -0.07 36.40
N GLU A 583 7.31 1.05 36.81
CA GLU A 583 7.04 1.70 38.09
C GLU A 583 5.60 2.22 38.21
N GLU A 584 5.01 2.71 37.13
CA GLU A 584 3.60 3.13 37.10
C GLU A 584 2.64 1.94 37.20
N GLU A 585 2.94 0.86 36.47
CA GLU A 585 2.17 -0.39 36.49
C GLU A 585 2.24 -1.12 37.85
N GLU A 586 3.40 -1.08 38.53
CA GLU A 586 3.57 -1.63 39.88
C GLU A 586 2.73 -0.85 40.92
N ASN A 587 2.65 0.47 40.78
CA ASN A 587 1.98 1.33 41.75
C ASN A 587 0.47 1.38 41.58
N LYS A 588 -0.04 1.39 40.34
CA LYS A 588 -1.48 1.56 40.04
C LYS A 588 -2.07 0.48 39.12
N GLY A 589 -1.39 0.14 38.03
CA GLY A 589 -1.99 -0.63 36.94
C GLY A 589 -2.34 -2.09 37.26
N PHE A 590 -1.39 -2.87 37.79
CA PHE A 590 -1.61 -4.29 38.04
C PHE A 590 -2.52 -4.54 39.25
N LYS A 591 -2.55 -3.64 40.22
CA LYS A 591 -3.42 -3.72 41.43
C LYS A 591 -4.91 -3.61 41.11
N GLN A 592 -5.27 -2.96 40.01
CA GLN A 592 -6.68 -2.75 39.61
C GLN A 592 -7.24 -3.93 38.80
N ILE A 593 -6.37 -4.77 38.24
CA ILE A 593 -6.74 -5.74 37.20
C ILE A 593 -6.50 -7.17 37.64
N PHE A 594 -5.40 -7.46 38.36
CA PHE A 594 -5.10 -8.81 38.83
C PHE A 594 -5.58 -9.05 40.26
N PRO A 595 -6.27 -10.17 40.55
CA PRO A 595 -6.61 -10.58 41.91
C PRO A 595 -5.37 -10.76 42.80
N LYS A 596 -5.49 -10.48 44.10
CA LYS A 596 -4.38 -10.60 45.07
C LYS A 596 -3.80 -12.01 45.19
N ASN A 597 -4.58 -13.04 44.84
CA ASN A 597 -4.23 -14.45 44.89
C ASN A 597 -3.88 -15.04 43.51
N TYR A 598 -3.58 -14.20 42.52
CA TYR A 598 -3.16 -14.65 41.20
C TYR A 598 -1.65 -14.96 41.20
N TYR A 599 -1.29 -16.22 40.94
CA TYR A 599 0.09 -16.69 40.89
C TYR A 599 0.33 -17.47 39.59
N VAL A 600 1.52 -17.33 39.03
CA VAL A 600 1.99 -18.06 37.84
C VAL A 600 3.19 -18.90 38.21
N GLN A 601 3.19 -20.15 37.75
CA GLN A 601 4.32 -21.06 37.84
C GLN A 601 5.34 -20.70 36.75
N HIS A 602 6.58 -20.43 37.13
CA HIS A 602 7.65 -20.10 36.20
C HIS A 602 9.02 -20.56 36.72
N HIS A 603 10.05 -20.50 35.88
CA HIS A 603 11.38 -21.03 36.18
C HIS A 603 12.41 -19.99 36.67
N PHE A 604 12.04 -18.70 36.71
CA PHE A 604 12.90 -17.64 37.26
C PHE A 604 13.01 -17.69 38.80
N ASN A 605 14.24 -17.64 39.34
CA ASN A 605 14.52 -17.53 40.78
C ASN A 605 15.38 -16.29 41.07
N SER A 606 15.10 -15.57 42.16
CA SER A 606 15.88 -14.40 42.59
C SER A 606 17.35 -14.72 42.90
N SER A 607 17.70 -16.00 43.14
CA SER A 607 19.09 -16.45 43.30
C SER A 607 19.93 -16.43 42.01
N ILE A 608 19.30 -16.25 40.83
CA ILE A 608 19.97 -16.11 39.52
C ILE A 608 20.39 -14.66 39.26
N GLN A 609 20.00 -13.73 40.13
CA GLN A 609 20.42 -12.33 40.01
C GLN A 609 21.89 -12.16 40.42
N CYS A 610 22.80 -12.00 39.45
CA CYS A 610 24.18 -11.59 39.72
C CYS A 610 24.63 -10.41 38.84
N GLY A 611 25.78 -9.83 39.16
CA GLY A 611 26.32 -8.61 38.53
C GLY A 611 27.03 -8.84 37.21
N ASP A 612 27.20 -10.10 36.78
CA ASP A 612 27.95 -10.42 35.56
C ASP A 612 27.06 -10.31 34.31
N PRO A 613 27.59 -9.84 33.17
CA PRO A 613 26.82 -9.67 31.91
C PRO A 613 26.02 -10.91 31.49
N CYS A 614 26.66 -12.08 31.47
CA CYS A 614 26.00 -13.34 31.07
C CYS A 614 24.89 -13.81 32.02
N CYS A 615 24.96 -13.39 33.28
CA CYS A 615 23.98 -13.66 34.30
C CYS A 615 22.71 -12.83 34.08
N VAL A 616 22.89 -11.54 33.76
CA VAL A 616 21.80 -10.62 33.43
C VAL A 616 21.11 -11.04 32.12
N ILE A 617 21.88 -11.50 31.13
CA ILE A 617 21.34 -12.04 29.87
C ILE A 617 20.51 -13.32 30.12
N SER A 618 21.01 -14.23 30.97
CA SER A 618 20.28 -15.45 31.34
C SER A 618 19.01 -15.15 32.15
N ALA A 619 19.08 -14.15 33.03
CA ALA A 619 17.93 -13.66 33.78
C ALA A 619 16.86 -13.02 32.88
N ALA A 620 17.25 -12.25 31.86
CA ALA A 620 16.34 -11.66 30.89
C ALA A 620 15.60 -12.73 30.06
N PHE A 621 16.29 -13.82 29.68
CA PHE A 621 15.67 -14.97 29.02
C PHE A 621 14.61 -15.64 29.91
N LEU A 622 14.98 -15.97 31.16
CA LEU A 622 14.06 -16.66 32.09
C LEU A 622 12.84 -15.79 32.43
N LEU A 623 13.00 -14.46 32.52
CA LEU A 623 11.88 -13.54 32.73
C LEU A 623 10.99 -13.45 31.49
N ALA A 624 11.56 -13.40 30.28
CA ALA A 624 10.76 -13.41 29.05
C ALA A 624 9.90 -14.69 28.95
N ASP A 625 10.43 -15.84 29.36
CA ASP A 625 9.66 -17.08 29.46
C ASP A 625 8.56 -16.99 30.53
N SER A 626 8.89 -16.46 31.71
CA SER A 626 7.93 -16.27 32.82
C SER A 626 6.73 -15.39 32.41
N TRP A 627 6.96 -14.34 31.63
CA TRP A 627 5.91 -13.48 31.07
C TRP A 627 5.09 -14.16 29.99
N LYS A 628 5.68 -15.06 29.18
CA LYS A 628 4.93 -15.89 28.22
C LYS A 628 4.00 -16.88 28.93
N GLN A 629 4.43 -17.48 30.04
CA GLN A 629 3.57 -18.36 30.84
C GLN A 629 2.37 -17.60 31.41
N LEU A 630 2.57 -16.35 31.85
CA LEU A 630 1.45 -15.48 32.27
C LEU A 630 0.52 -15.15 31.10
N LEU A 631 1.06 -14.84 29.92
CA LEU A 631 0.26 -14.48 28.74
C LEU A 631 -0.62 -15.65 28.26
N GLN A 632 -0.19 -16.90 28.44
CA GLN A 632 -1.00 -18.09 28.12
C GLN A 632 -2.24 -18.23 29.01
N HIS A 633 -2.23 -17.64 30.21
CA HIS A 633 -3.37 -17.67 31.14
C HIS A 633 -4.32 -16.47 30.97
N ILE A 634 -4.10 -15.64 29.95
CA ILE A 634 -4.81 -14.38 29.74
C ILE A 634 -5.30 -14.30 28.28
N GLU A 635 -6.58 -13.95 28.07
CA GLU A 635 -7.13 -13.75 26.73
C GLU A 635 -6.58 -12.48 26.05
N SER A 636 -6.56 -12.46 24.71
CA SER A 636 -6.04 -11.33 23.91
C SER A 636 -6.79 -10.01 24.11
N ILE A 637 -8.01 -10.04 24.68
CA ILE A 637 -8.82 -8.86 25.00
C ILE A 637 -8.43 -8.21 26.34
N HIS A 638 -7.55 -8.84 27.13
CA HIS A 638 -7.17 -8.35 28.43
C HIS A 638 -6.41 -7.03 28.35
N MET A 639 -6.76 -6.08 29.23
CA MET A 639 -6.25 -4.69 29.20
C MET A 639 -4.71 -4.58 29.31
N LYS A 640 -4.03 -5.60 29.86
CA LYS A 640 -2.57 -5.66 29.99
C LYS A 640 -1.87 -6.60 29.01
N HIS A 641 -2.61 -7.20 28.05
CA HIS A 641 -2.05 -8.11 27.06
C HIS A 641 -0.97 -7.44 26.19
N ASN A 642 -1.24 -6.24 25.68
CA ASN A 642 -0.28 -5.49 24.85
C ASN A 642 0.96 -5.07 25.64
N PHE A 643 0.80 -4.61 26.88
CA PHE A 643 1.92 -4.24 27.75
C PHE A 643 2.82 -5.45 28.06
N ILE A 644 2.25 -6.61 28.39
CA ILE A 644 3.01 -7.85 28.63
C ILE A 644 3.73 -8.29 27.34
N SER A 645 3.10 -8.14 26.18
CA SER A 645 3.70 -8.47 24.88
C SER A 645 4.91 -7.58 24.55
N GLU A 646 4.79 -6.26 24.77
CA GLU A 646 5.91 -5.30 24.64
C GLU A 646 7.06 -5.64 25.59
N LEU A 647 6.76 -5.97 26.84
CA LEU A 647 7.76 -6.36 27.84
C LEU A 647 8.53 -7.61 27.40
N ILE A 648 7.83 -8.63 26.85
CA ILE A 648 8.46 -9.83 26.28
C ILE A 648 9.37 -9.46 25.11
N LEU A 649 8.94 -8.56 24.21
CA LEU A 649 9.76 -8.13 23.07
C LEU A 649 11.06 -7.45 23.52
N HIS A 650 10.97 -6.54 24.49
CA HIS A 650 12.15 -5.84 25.02
C HIS A 650 13.10 -6.78 25.76
N LEU A 651 12.60 -7.71 26.57
CA LEU A 651 13.45 -8.73 27.21
C LEU A 651 14.11 -9.65 26.18
N ASN A 652 13.40 -10.02 25.11
CA ASN A 652 13.99 -10.80 24.02
C ASN A 652 15.09 -10.04 23.29
N SER A 653 14.98 -8.72 23.17
CA SER A 653 16.06 -7.91 22.58
C SER A 653 17.36 -7.92 23.40
N ILE A 654 17.32 -8.27 24.69
CA ILE A 654 18.51 -8.32 25.55
C ILE A 654 19.32 -9.60 25.31
N TRP A 655 18.65 -10.75 25.11
CA TRP A 655 19.34 -12.04 25.02
C TRP A 655 19.44 -12.62 23.60
N LYS A 656 18.64 -12.12 22.65
CA LYS A 656 18.59 -12.67 21.29
C LYS A 656 19.90 -12.38 20.55
N GLY A 657 20.70 -13.42 20.35
CA GLY A 657 22.04 -13.35 19.76
C GLY A 657 23.19 -13.64 20.73
N SER A 658 22.91 -13.74 22.03
CA SER A 658 23.92 -14.00 23.08
C SER A 658 24.14 -15.49 23.39
N PHE A 659 23.28 -16.39 22.91
CA PHE A 659 23.41 -17.84 23.09
C PHE A 659 23.51 -18.55 21.74
N GLN A 660 24.39 -19.56 21.63
CA GLN A 660 24.58 -20.34 20.41
C GLN A 660 23.44 -21.33 20.14
N GLU A 661 22.79 -21.82 21.19
CA GLU A 661 21.61 -22.70 21.12
C GLU A 661 20.46 -22.09 21.96
N THR A 662 19.20 -22.43 21.63
CA THR A 662 18.04 -21.94 22.39
C THR A 662 18.08 -22.48 23.82
N PRO A 663 18.20 -21.61 24.85
CA PRO A 663 18.30 -22.07 26.23
C PRO A 663 17.04 -22.82 26.69
N ASN A 664 17.20 -23.85 27.53
CA ASN A 664 16.08 -24.62 28.06
C ASN A 664 15.70 -24.14 29.48
N PRO A 665 14.50 -23.55 29.70
CA PRO A 665 14.10 -23.04 31.01
C PRO A 665 13.78 -24.15 32.03
N TYR A 666 13.46 -25.38 31.57
CA TYR A 666 13.08 -26.51 32.45
C TYR A 666 14.24 -27.06 33.30
N VAL A 667 15.45 -26.55 33.08
CA VAL A 667 16.64 -26.88 33.87
C VAL A 667 16.54 -26.28 35.30
N PHE A 668 15.67 -25.29 35.51
CA PHE A 668 15.43 -24.66 36.82
C PHE A 668 14.11 -25.12 37.46
N PRO A 669 14.04 -25.22 38.80
CA PRO A 669 12.81 -25.60 39.50
C PRO A 669 11.68 -24.57 39.28
N SER A 670 10.43 -25.05 39.21
CA SER A 670 9.25 -24.19 39.09
C SER A 670 8.96 -23.48 40.40
N VAL A 671 8.78 -22.16 40.34
CA VAL A 671 8.47 -21.29 41.47
C VAL A 671 7.17 -20.52 41.18
N PRO A 672 6.21 -20.45 42.14
CA PRO A 672 5.04 -19.59 41.99
C PRO A 672 5.37 -18.14 42.35
N SER A 673 5.13 -17.20 41.45
CA SER A 673 5.16 -15.76 41.78
C SER A 673 3.92 -15.03 41.31
N SER A 674 3.63 -13.92 41.99
CA SER A 674 2.57 -13.00 41.55
C SER A 674 3.05 -12.18 40.34
N PRO A 675 2.14 -11.71 39.46
CA PRO A 675 2.50 -10.79 38.38
C PRO A 675 3.21 -9.52 38.86
N ARG A 676 2.94 -9.09 40.09
CA ARG A 676 3.65 -7.97 40.73
C ARG A 676 5.12 -8.31 41.01
N SER A 677 5.37 -9.48 41.57
CA SER A 677 6.74 -9.95 41.84
C SER A 677 7.54 -10.06 40.53
N LEU A 678 6.92 -10.52 39.45
CA LEU A 678 7.54 -10.57 38.12
C LEU A 678 7.91 -9.18 37.57
N LEU A 679 7.09 -8.14 37.82
CA LEU A 679 7.43 -6.75 37.47
C LEU A 679 8.64 -6.27 38.26
N THR A 680 8.67 -6.51 39.58
CA THR A 680 9.80 -6.12 40.43
C THR A 680 11.10 -6.79 39.94
N TYR A 681 11.06 -8.10 39.65
CA TYR A 681 12.22 -8.81 39.10
C TYR A 681 12.66 -8.28 37.72
N THR A 682 11.71 -7.89 36.88
CA THR A 682 12.00 -7.28 35.57
C THR A 682 12.66 -5.92 35.74
N SER A 683 12.18 -5.09 36.66
CA SER A 683 12.79 -3.80 36.99
C SER A 683 14.24 -3.96 37.45
N ASP A 684 14.50 -4.93 38.34
CA ASP A 684 15.85 -5.21 38.86
C ASP A 684 16.83 -5.64 37.75
N VAL A 685 16.38 -6.49 36.83
CA VAL A 685 17.21 -6.99 35.72
C VAL A 685 17.51 -5.88 34.72
N LEU A 686 16.53 -5.02 34.41
CA LEU A 686 16.73 -3.87 33.54
C LEU A 686 17.67 -2.83 34.17
N ALA A 687 17.54 -2.56 35.47
CA ALA A 687 18.44 -1.65 36.19
C ALA A 687 19.90 -2.16 36.17
N LYS A 688 20.11 -3.46 36.38
CA LYS A 688 21.43 -4.10 36.30
C LYS A 688 21.98 -4.08 34.87
N TRP A 689 21.15 -4.34 33.87
CA TRP A 689 21.54 -4.24 32.46
C TRP A 689 21.99 -2.83 32.07
N LEU A 690 21.26 -1.80 32.52
CA LEU A 690 21.60 -0.39 32.31
C LEU A 690 22.89 0.02 33.00
N ALA A 691 23.20 -0.56 34.16
CA ALA A 691 24.46 -0.33 34.89
C ALA A 691 25.68 -0.95 34.18
N LEU A 692 25.50 -2.02 33.41
CA LEU A 692 26.55 -2.72 32.67
C LEU A 692 26.87 -2.13 31.30
N ASN A 693 26.21 -1.03 30.91
CA ASN A 693 26.49 -0.27 29.69
C ASN A 693 26.38 -1.10 28.38
N CYS A 694 25.33 -1.91 28.27
CA CYS A 694 25.01 -2.75 27.10
C CYS A 694 26.13 -3.74 26.70
N PRO A 695 26.39 -4.76 27.53
CA PRO A 695 27.43 -5.74 27.23
C PRO A 695 27.01 -6.65 26.06
N VAL A 696 27.89 -6.81 25.07
CA VAL A 696 27.71 -7.77 23.97
C VAL A 696 28.66 -8.93 24.19
N GLU A 697 28.20 -9.95 24.92
CA GLU A 697 28.98 -11.16 25.20
C GLU A 697 28.22 -12.40 24.73
N ILE A 698 28.97 -13.39 24.23
CA ILE A 698 28.46 -14.74 23.96
C ILE A 698 28.52 -15.50 25.28
N CYS A 699 27.37 -15.94 25.75
CA CYS A 699 27.19 -16.51 27.07
C CYS A 699 26.86 -17.99 27.00
N VAL A 700 27.32 -18.75 28.00
CA VAL A 700 26.92 -20.14 28.20
C VAL A 700 25.80 -20.16 29.23
N PHE A 701 24.67 -20.79 28.92
CA PHE A 701 23.53 -20.85 29.82
C PHE A 701 23.86 -21.72 31.06
N PRO A 702 23.51 -21.29 32.30
CA PRO A 702 23.93 -22.02 33.50
C PRO A 702 23.34 -23.43 33.55
N THR A 703 24.16 -24.41 33.94
CA THR A 703 23.72 -25.77 34.30
C THR A 703 23.83 -25.94 35.82
N PRO A 704 22.79 -26.41 36.54
CA PRO A 704 22.84 -26.54 37.98
C PRO A 704 23.92 -27.55 38.39
N ALA A 705 24.77 -27.16 39.35
CA ALA A 705 25.72 -28.09 39.97
C ALA A 705 24.94 -29.15 40.79
N PRO A 706 25.42 -30.41 40.85
CA PRO A 706 24.82 -31.42 41.72
C PRO A 706 25.01 -31.01 43.19
N ASP A 707 23.92 -30.95 43.95
CA ASP A 707 23.92 -30.63 45.38
C ASP A 707 24.89 -31.53 46.15
N GLN A 708 25.96 -30.92 46.68
CA GLN A 708 26.77 -31.55 47.72
C GLN A 708 26.01 -31.47 49.04
N GLN A 709 25.65 -32.65 49.55
CA GLN A 709 25.29 -32.85 50.95
C GLN A 709 26.36 -32.22 51.85
N LYS A 710 25.95 -31.26 52.69
CA LYS A 710 26.63 -30.95 53.94
C LYS A 710 25.64 -31.10 55.09
N GLU A 711 25.78 -32.24 55.75
CA GLU A 711 25.35 -32.47 57.12
C GLU A 711 26.08 -31.54 58.10
N GLN A 712 25.50 -31.48 59.31
CA GLN A 712 25.92 -30.90 60.60
C GLN A 712 25.22 -29.58 60.96
N SER A 713 24.63 -29.41 62.15
CA SER A 713 24.37 -30.30 63.29
C SER A 713 23.63 -29.49 64.36
N GLY A 714 22.68 -30.13 65.07
CA GLY A 714 22.24 -29.76 66.42
C GLY A 714 21.16 -28.66 66.51
N THR A 715 20.19 -28.67 67.43
CA THR A 715 19.82 -29.58 68.51
C THR A 715 18.38 -29.21 68.90
N GLU A 716 17.59 -30.23 69.23
CA GLU A 716 16.35 -30.30 70.03
C GLU A 716 15.63 -29.01 70.49
N GLY A 717 14.31 -29.03 70.37
CA GLY A 717 13.41 -28.13 71.10
C GLY A 717 11.94 -28.29 70.70
N ALA A 718 11.22 -29.13 71.42
CA ALA A 718 9.85 -29.57 71.17
C ALA A 718 8.77 -28.48 71.29
N THR A 719 7.71 -28.57 70.50
CA THR A 719 6.34 -28.98 70.89
C THR A 719 5.32 -28.53 69.83
N VAL A 720 4.65 -29.52 69.23
CA VAL A 720 3.36 -29.35 68.55
C VAL A 720 2.35 -30.08 69.43
N ASP A 721 1.22 -29.42 69.71
CA ASP A 721 0.02 -30.11 70.17
C ASP A 721 -0.96 -30.22 68.98
N GLU A 722 -1.51 -31.43 68.84
CA GLU A 722 -2.32 -31.91 67.73
C GLU A 722 -3.80 -31.50 67.86
N GLY A 723 -4.55 -31.59 66.76
CA GLY A 723 -5.81 -32.33 66.85
C GLY A 723 -7.00 -31.90 65.98
N SER A 724 -7.17 -32.59 64.85
CA SER A 724 -8.45 -33.11 64.30
C SER A 724 -9.48 -32.09 63.72
N LYS A 725 -10.42 -32.39 62.80
CA LYS A 725 -10.94 -33.62 62.16
C LYS A 725 -11.79 -33.21 60.93
N TYR A 726 -11.97 -34.16 60.00
CA TYR A 726 -12.82 -34.18 58.80
C TYR A 726 -14.32 -33.85 59.01
N GLU A 727 -15.02 -33.29 58.00
CA GLU A 727 -16.11 -33.98 57.25
C GLU A 727 -16.64 -33.23 56.00
N LYS A 728 -17.36 -33.98 55.15
CA LYS A 728 -17.72 -33.78 53.72
C LYS A 728 -19.08 -33.11 53.50
N GLU A 729 -19.26 -32.53 52.30
CA GLU A 729 -20.40 -32.62 51.34
C GLU A 729 -20.12 -31.57 50.22
N GLY A 730 -20.26 -31.76 48.91
CA GLY A 730 -20.92 -32.75 48.07
C GLY A 730 -21.88 -32.02 47.11
N GLU A 731 -21.49 -31.73 45.85
CA GLU A 731 -22.38 -31.85 44.68
C GLU A 731 -21.68 -31.62 43.34
N ARG A 732 -22.19 -32.32 42.31
CA ARG A 732 -21.55 -32.69 41.04
C ARG A 732 -22.44 -32.25 39.87
N GLY A 733 -21.82 -31.75 38.79
CA GLY A 733 -22.35 -31.81 37.42
C GLY A 733 -22.16 -30.51 36.64
N LYS A 734 -21.75 -30.46 35.38
CA LYS A 734 -21.53 -31.46 34.33
C LYS A 734 -20.49 -30.90 33.34
N ARG A 735 -19.68 -31.79 32.77
CA ARG A 735 -18.67 -31.56 31.74
C ARG A 735 -19.31 -31.78 30.36
N TRP A 736 -19.04 -30.93 29.38
CA TRP A 736 -19.12 -31.29 27.97
C TRP A 736 -17.87 -30.79 27.24
N ILE A 737 -17.33 -31.72 26.44
CA ILE A 737 -16.13 -31.66 25.62
C ILE A 737 -16.51 -31.04 24.27
N THR A 738 -15.69 -30.14 23.73
CA THR A 738 -15.72 -29.85 22.29
C THR A 738 -14.35 -30.15 21.69
N VAL A 739 -14.41 -30.95 20.64
CA VAL A 739 -13.36 -31.52 19.82
C VAL A 739 -12.69 -30.43 18.96
N ALA A 740 -11.37 -30.48 18.86
CA ALA A 740 -10.59 -29.66 17.95
C ALA A 740 -10.75 -30.15 16.50
N VAL A 741 -10.95 -29.22 15.56
CA VAL A 741 -10.78 -29.44 14.12
C VAL A 741 -9.85 -28.35 13.58
N ASN A 742 -8.79 -28.81 12.91
CA ASN A 742 -7.77 -28.01 12.23
C ASN A 742 -8.36 -27.21 11.06
N ASN A 743 -8.02 -25.91 10.98
CA ASN A 743 -7.90 -25.16 9.73
C ASN A 743 -6.40 -24.79 9.65
N GLY A 744 -5.61 -25.11 8.62
CA GLY A 744 -5.94 -25.17 7.21
C GLY A 744 -5.66 -23.82 6.56
N ASP A 745 -4.40 -23.35 6.64
CA ASP A 745 -3.94 -22.12 6.01
C ASP A 745 -3.98 -22.26 4.48
N MET A 746 -4.72 -21.36 3.82
CA MET A 746 -4.66 -21.18 2.37
C MET A 746 -4.11 -19.78 2.08
N ALA A 747 -2.93 -19.78 1.49
CA ALA A 747 -2.13 -18.62 1.16
C ALA A 747 -2.75 -17.73 0.07
N LEU A 748 -2.64 -16.42 0.24
CA LEU A 748 -2.75 -15.45 -0.85
C LEU A 748 -1.38 -15.30 -1.52
N SER A 749 -1.36 -15.57 -2.83
CA SER A 749 -0.22 -15.49 -3.74
C SER A 749 0.33 -14.07 -3.82
N ALA A 750 1.55 -13.86 -3.31
CA ALA A 750 2.41 -12.75 -3.68
C ALA A 750 3.40 -13.25 -4.75
N CYS A 751 3.61 -12.43 -5.78
CA CYS A 751 4.46 -12.73 -6.94
C CYS A 751 5.90 -13.12 -6.50
N PRO A 752 6.38 -14.34 -6.78
CA PRO A 752 7.64 -14.87 -6.23
C PRO A 752 8.91 -14.18 -6.77
N THR A 753 8.81 -13.43 -7.87
CA THR A 753 9.96 -12.73 -8.49
C THR A 753 10.44 -11.53 -7.67
N PHE A 754 9.55 -10.81 -6.99
CA PHE A 754 9.90 -9.63 -6.20
C PHE A 754 10.63 -9.98 -4.90
N LEU A 755 10.21 -11.08 -4.25
CA LEU A 755 10.85 -11.61 -3.04
C LEU A 755 12.21 -12.24 -3.33
N LEU A 756 12.37 -12.94 -4.46
CA LEU A 756 13.68 -13.45 -4.86
C LEU A 756 14.66 -12.32 -5.22
N CYS A 757 14.22 -11.26 -5.92
CA CYS A 757 15.08 -10.12 -6.25
C CYS A 757 15.54 -9.36 -5.00
N THR A 758 14.65 -9.12 -4.03
CA THR A 758 14.99 -8.44 -2.78
C THR A 758 15.94 -9.26 -1.91
N VAL A 759 15.76 -10.59 -1.83
CA VAL A 759 16.66 -11.49 -1.10
C VAL A 759 18.02 -11.62 -1.80
N CYS A 760 18.08 -11.67 -3.13
CA CYS A 760 19.34 -11.65 -3.88
C CYS A 760 20.09 -10.32 -3.72
N PHE A 761 19.38 -9.19 -3.69
CA PHE A 761 19.98 -7.87 -3.48
C PHE A 761 20.54 -7.70 -2.07
N LEU A 762 19.80 -8.17 -1.05
CA LEU A 762 20.26 -8.19 0.35
C LEU A 762 21.47 -9.11 0.54
N ARG A 763 21.49 -10.26 -0.12
CA ARG A 763 22.62 -11.22 -0.04
C ARG A 763 23.88 -10.69 -0.70
N MET A 764 23.74 -10.00 -1.82
CA MET A 764 24.87 -9.45 -2.56
C MET A 764 25.39 -8.15 -1.93
N LEU A 765 24.52 -7.37 -1.25
CA LEU A 765 24.95 -6.35 -0.29
C LEU A 765 25.70 -6.98 0.89
N LEU A 766 25.23 -8.09 1.46
CA LEU A 766 25.90 -8.78 2.57
C LEU A 766 27.29 -9.31 2.16
N ASP A 767 27.44 -9.87 0.96
CA ASP A 767 28.71 -10.39 0.45
C ASP A 767 29.72 -9.28 0.13
N ILE A 768 29.25 -8.11 -0.35
CA ILE A 768 30.10 -6.91 -0.54
C ILE A 768 30.53 -6.34 0.82
N MET A 769 29.64 -6.35 1.80
CA MET A 769 29.93 -5.86 3.15
C MET A 769 30.89 -6.79 3.91
N LEU A 770 30.79 -8.11 3.70
CA LEU A 770 31.70 -9.11 4.29
C LEU A 770 33.11 -9.04 3.68
N LYS A 771 33.24 -8.73 2.39
CA LYS A 771 34.55 -8.50 1.75
C LYS A 771 35.26 -7.22 2.19
N GLU A 772 34.51 -6.19 2.60
CA GLU A 772 35.03 -4.92 3.11
C GLU A 772 35.39 -4.99 4.61
N LEU A 773 34.98 -6.05 5.32
CA LEU A 773 35.25 -6.25 6.75
C LEU A 773 36.45 -7.17 7.05
N GLY A 774 37.09 -7.73 6.02
CA GLY A 774 38.21 -8.68 6.15
C GLY A 774 37.75 -10.12 6.15
#